data_AF-A0A194S7K4-F1
#
_entry.id   AF-A0A194S7K4-F1
#
_cell.length_a   1.000
_cell.length_b   1.000
_cell.length_c   1.000
_cell.angle_alpha   90.00
_cell.angle_beta   90.00
_cell.angle_gamma   90.00
#
_symmetry.space_group_name_H-M   'P 1'
#
loop_
_entity.id
_entity.type
_entity.pdbx_description
1 polymer ?
#
loop_
_entity_poly.entity_id
_entity_poly.type
_entity_poly.pdbx_seq_one_letter_code
_entity_poly.pdbx_strand_id
1 'polypeptide(L)'
;MHAHSPSQSYRIPVSASPHHPSSSSSSSLLRSSTTAGSPSSSSRDYLSRPRARRSSSGHRPNQSPLRSAYDHAATWLTARVVGRTGLRRWMLVVALGLGAALYLTRSGAATAAWSPRKGAADRRVALSPEGVPVVDRSTLDKLRLLEIHLGADEDDPAIDPVDEHRDVRYTARKRPGGTHDLDRPPLVVDIPDYVKPDPSAPPNPDKVPADVLDYDVCGATDGRPCQFLIPAWLGEQETKAQQHLYQLGLLALALNRTLVLPNVSKSRLGTCYRNPFAFYYSEASLSDLGIRTISQADFVVWTIRRDRQPSAQVVTMANAKAGYPQGAVEIDSASDPALVPSKPTRNLCLRAPRTRLDFAGHSPLAMYPPEGYHKSEAGRLGFGESVINTLRSHEVGSRSSRASSSRLAAFALPDVLAFNYELRFPILSPAVAANLAPSSSSSSDGVALVQEPLPFAHFPYAETWTSLADVVASRLSPFVAIHWRTETLPPANLAPCASSLLAKLAALKREHPSLRHVYLATDYPIEQLDPQLAPSVDPGTEVAHSGTFAKSVTEQHHVAMRRFLRDFKRTFAPGRGRAAGPPLELTTFSKEQAALAQGDDGASLPPRLAAQLANLTSPTLSPATSSSTGALDDDPVSVSARAQATLRSLGTLDSGLYGILDKLVAAQAELFVTGVPGAGSSTAGACAKLSSFTTQLVGAREVLWDEQGGATRGGGGEGPSGDEGEGARAGEQGVLVPGRLWNTVAHFSLSGKEVD
;
A
#
# COMPACT_ATOMS: atom_id res chain seq x y z
N MET A 1 -16.05 -38.15 1.13
CA MET A 1 -15.73 -37.35 -0.07
C MET A 1 -17.03 -36.76 -0.60
N HIS A 2 -17.30 -35.48 -0.35
CA HIS A 2 -18.38 -34.79 -1.06
C HIS A 2 -17.80 -34.25 -2.36
N ALA A 3 -18.39 -34.63 -3.50
CA ALA A 3 -18.08 -33.97 -4.75
C ALA A 3 -18.59 -32.54 -4.64
N HIS A 4 -17.67 -31.56 -4.67
CA HIS A 4 -18.06 -30.16 -4.78
C HIS A 4 -18.86 -30.02 -6.08
N SER A 5 -20.10 -29.56 -5.97
CA SER A 5 -20.88 -29.13 -7.13
C SER A 5 -20.06 -28.07 -7.86
N PRO A 6 -19.87 -28.15 -9.20
CA PRO A 6 -19.02 -27.20 -9.91
C PRO A 6 -19.52 -25.79 -9.63
N SER A 7 -18.66 -24.95 -9.05
CA SER A 7 -19.02 -23.59 -8.65
C SER A 7 -19.58 -22.87 -9.88
N GLN A 8 -20.80 -22.34 -9.78
CA GLN A 8 -21.39 -21.48 -10.82
C GLN A 8 -20.70 -20.11 -10.80
N SER A 9 -19.41 -20.10 -11.13
CA SER A 9 -18.62 -18.91 -11.37
C SER A 9 -19.04 -18.34 -12.72
N TYR A 10 -19.99 -17.40 -12.67
CA TYR A 10 -20.33 -16.63 -13.86
C TYR A 10 -19.13 -15.77 -14.23
N ARG A 11 -18.66 -15.94 -15.47
CA ARG A 11 -17.54 -15.20 -16.05
C ARG A 11 -18.07 -14.18 -17.02
N ILE A 12 -17.74 -12.92 -16.80
CA ILE A 12 -18.07 -11.83 -17.72
C ILE A 12 -16.73 -11.27 -18.22
N PRO A 13 -16.46 -11.27 -19.55
CA PRO A 13 -15.25 -10.69 -20.08
C PRO A 13 -15.26 -9.17 -19.86
N VAL A 14 -14.11 -8.61 -19.53
CA VAL A 14 -13.94 -7.15 -19.42
C VAL A 14 -13.96 -6.57 -20.84
N SER A 15 -14.77 -5.54 -21.09
CA SER A 15 -14.85 -4.94 -22.44
C SER A 15 -13.57 -4.20 -22.77
N ALA A 16 -12.73 -4.77 -23.63
CA ALA A 16 -11.43 -4.20 -24.01
C ALA A 16 -11.52 -3.03 -25.01
N SER A 17 -12.74 -2.61 -25.41
CA SER A 17 -12.93 -1.50 -26.36
C SER A 17 -13.21 -0.19 -25.62
N PRO A 18 -12.30 0.81 -25.66
CA PRO A 18 -12.68 2.17 -25.35
C PRO A 18 -13.74 2.60 -26.36
N HIS A 19 -14.92 2.97 -25.89
CA HIS A 19 -15.97 3.48 -26.77
C HIS A 19 -15.55 4.86 -27.30
N HIS A 20 -14.95 4.89 -28.49
CA HIS A 20 -14.85 6.13 -29.25
C HIS A 20 -16.27 6.68 -29.44
N PRO A 21 -16.58 7.90 -28.96
CA PRO A 21 -17.89 8.50 -29.14
C PRO A 21 -18.07 8.84 -30.63
N SER A 22 -18.72 7.93 -31.35
CA SER A 22 -19.09 8.14 -32.76
C SER A 22 -20.17 9.21 -32.85
N SER A 23 -19.75 10.42 -33.26
CA SER A 23 -20.62 11.58 -33.48
C SER A 23 -21.51 11.39 -34.71
N SER A 24 -22.61 10.65 -34.53
CA SER A 24 -23.67 10.48 -35.52
C SER A 24 -24.63 11.67 -35.52
N SER A 25 -24.13 12.83 -35.96
CA SER A 25 -24.93 14.03 -36.16
C SER A 25 -25.97 13.81 -37.27
N SER A 26 -27.21 13.57 -36.86
CA SER A 26 -28.37 13.41 -37.76
C SER A 26 -28.88 14.78 -38.19
N SER A 27 -28.47 15.24 -39.38
CA SER A 27 -28.91 16.51 -39.95
C SER A 27 -30.35 16.43 -40.46
N SER A 28 -31.30 17.04 -39.75
CA SER A 28 -32.64 17.33 -40.26
C SER A 28 -32.72 18.79 -40.71
N LEU A 29 -33.05 19.00 -41.97
CA LEU A 29 -33.24 20.31 -42.59
C LEU A 29 -34.60 20.89 -42.20
N LEU A 30 -34.63 22.14 -41.72
CA LEU A 30 -35.77 23.02 -41.92
C LEU A 30 -35.31 24.48 -42.09
N ARG A 31 -35.64 25.07 -43.24
CA ARG A 31 -35.47 26.50 -43.53
C ARG A 31 -36.64 27.28 -42.93
N SER A 32 -36.34 28.38 -42.25
CA SER A 32 -37.21 29.58 -42.21
C SER A 32 -36.35 30.82 -42.01
N SER A 33 -36.88 32.00 -42.34
CA SER A 33 -36.10 33.19 -42.72
C SER A 33 -36.41 34.44 -41.89
N THR A 34 -35.43 35.35 -41.82
CA THR A 34 -35.52 36.77 -41.37
C THR A 34 -35.91 36.99 -39.89
N THR A 35 -35.42 37.99 -39.15
CA THR A 35 -35.01 39.36 -39.50
C THR A 35 -33.72 39.84 -38.82
N ALA A 36 -33.22 41.03 -39.22
CA ALA A 36 -31.95 41.62 -38.76
C ALA A 36 -32.05 42.42 -37.44
N GLY A 37 -30.92 42.56 -36.75
CA GLY A 37 -30.75 43.43 -35.58
C GLY A 37 -29.34 43.35 -34.97
N SER A 38 -28.51 44.35 -35.22
CA SER A 38 -27.20 44.61 -34.58
C SER A 38 -27.30 45.90 -33.74
N PRO A 39 -26.35 46.31 -32.86
CA PRO A 39 -24.94 45.88 -32.82
C PRO A 39 -24.22 45.75 -31.45
N SER A 40 -22.95 45.31 -31.56
CA SER A 40 -21.75 45.71 -30.77
C SER A 40 -21.64 45.45 -29.26
N SER A 41 -20.67 44.60 -28.88
CA SER A 41 -19.44 45.06 -28.19
C SER A 41 -18.30 44.02 -28.22
N SER A 42 -17.15 44.43 -28.78
CA SER A 42 -15.78 43.90 -28.64
C SER A 42 -15.50 42.60 -27.84
N SER A 43 -14.97 41.58 -28.53
CA SER A 43 -14.01 40.63 -27.98
C SER A 43 -12.68 40.71 -28.75
N ARG A 44 -11.55 40.53 -28.06
CA ARG A 44 -10.20 40.52 -28.65
C ARG A 44 -9.82 39.10 -29.04
N ASP A 45 -9.63 38.86 -30.33
CA ASP A 45 -8.90 37.68 -30.82
C ASP A 45 -7.38 37.88 -30.71
N TYR A 46 -6.67 36.84 -30.26
CA TYR A 46 -5.23 36.70 -30.49
C TYR A 46 -4.99 35.64 -31.57
N LEU A 47 -4.57 36.09 -32.74
CA LEU A 47 -4.30 35.23 -33.91
C LEU A 47 -2.87 34.68 -33.93
N SER A 48 -2.79 33.40 -34.34
CA SER A 48 -1.79 32.85 -35.26
C SER A 48 -0.29 32.90 -34.90
N ARG A 49 0.24 31.74 -34.50
CA ARG A 49 1.67 31.37 -34.71
C ARG A 49 1.98 31.24 -36.23
N PRO A 50 3.08 31.83 -36.74
CA PRO A 50 3.48 31.68 -38.14
C PRO A 50 4.28 30.40 -38.39
N ARG A 51 4.17 29.88 -39.63
CA ARG A 51 4.85 28.67 -40.12
C ARG A 51 5.94 29.07 -41.13
N ALA A 52 7.20 29.06 -40.74
CA ALA A 52 8.32 29.40 -41.64
C ALA A 52 8.78 28.18 -42.46
N ARG A 53 9.03 28.39 -43.75
CA ARG A 53 9.39 27.34 -44.73
C ARG A 53 10.18 27.97 -45.88
N ARG A 54 11.41 27.48 -46.18
CA ARG A 54 12.16 27.50 -47.46
C ARG A 54 13.60 27.00 -47.20
N SER A 55 14.11 25.95 -47.84
CA SER A 55 14.64 25.82 -49.23
C SER A 55 15.96 26.58 -49.44
N SER A 56 16.98 26.10 -50.16
CA SER A 56 17.11 24.96 -51.10
C SER A 56 18.58 24.44 -51.08
N SER A 57 19.16 23.61 -51.96
CA SER A 57 18.78 22.88 -53.21
C SER A 57 19.85 21.81 -53.52
N GLY A 58 19.55 20.70 -54.19
CA GLY A 58 20.62 19.74 -54.58
C GLY A 58 20.21 18.44 -55.30
N HIS A 59 19.82 18.53 -56.57
CA HIS A 59 19.92 17.53 -57.65
C HIS A 59 19.42 16.06 -57.50
N ARG A 60 18.76 15.61 -58.58
CA ARG A 60 18.26 14.25 -58.86
C ARG A 60 19.27 13.50 -59.76
N PRO A 61 19.27 12.15 -59.84
CA PRO A 61 18.34 11.47 -60.75
C PRO A 61 17.71 10.17 -60.20
N ASN A 62 16.74 9.65 -60.97
CA ASN A 62 15.93 8.47 -60.64
C ASN A 62 16.71 7.15 -60.64
N GLN A 63 16.36 6.23 -59.74
CA GLN A 63 16.16 4.81 -60.07
C GLN A 63 15.20 4.14 -59.07
N SER A 64 14.50 3.10 -59.52
CA SER A 64 13.37 2.44 -58.86
C SER A 64 13.77 1.45 -57.75
N PRO A 65 12.87 1.10 -56.81
CA PRO A 65 13.25 0.40 -55.58
C PRO A 65 13.32 -1.12 -55.77
N LEU A 66 14.52 -1.69 -55.59
CA LEU A 66 14.80 -3.06 -55.11
C LEU A 66 16.33 -3.24 -55.08
N ARG A 67 16.85 -3.88 -54.02
CA ARG A 67 18.31 -4.09 -53.69
C ARG A 67 19.03 -2.89 -53.04
N SER A 68 18.93 -2.79 -51.71
CA SER A 68 20.01 -2.29 -50.84
C SER A 68 19.76 -2.72 -49.39
N ALA A 69 20.03 -3.99 -49.07
CA ALA A 69 19.90 -4.55 -47.72
C ALA A 69 20.76 -5.81 -47.50
N TYR A 70 21.96 -5.89 -48.09
CA TYR A 70 22.80 -7.10 -48.04
C TYR A 70 24.29 -6.90 -47.72
N ASP A 71 24.87 -5.70 -47.89
CA ASP A 71 26.33 -5.50 -47.81
C ASP A 71 26.85 -4.83 -46.52
N HIS A 72 26.09 -4.86 -45.41
CA HIS A 72 26.55 -4.39 -44.09
C HIS A 72 26.42 -5.42 -42.96
N ALA A 73 26.35 -6.72 -43.29
CA ALA A 73 26.30 -7.82 -42.31
C ALA A 73 27.46 -8.84 -42.43
N ALA A 74 28.46 -8.58 -43.28
CA ALA A 74 29.46 -9.57 -43.68
C ALA A 74 30.86 -9.41 -43.05
N THR A 75 31.04 -8.53 -42.05
CA THR A 75 32.35 -8.24 -41.44
C THR A 75 32.43 -8.45 -39.92
N TRP A 76 31.43 -9.09 -39.30
CA TRP A 76 31.37 -9.25 -37.83
C TRP A 76 31.29 -10.71 -37.31
N LEU A 77 31.45 -11.73 -38.17
CA LEU A 77 31.27 -13.15 -37.77
C LEU A 77 32.35 -14.13 -38.25
N THR A 78 33.61 -13.68 -38.36
CA THR A 78 34.75 -14.58 -38.68
C THR A 78 35.99 -14.35 -37.80
N ALA A 79 35.81 -14.11 -36.50
CA ALA A 79 36.92 -14.05 -35.53
C ALA A 79 36.67 -14.86 -34.26
N ARG A 80 37.56 -15.85 -34.04
CA ARG A 80 37.77 -16.72 -32.86
C ARG A 80 36.76 -17.85 -32.58
N VAL A 81 37.30 -19.05 -32.80
CA VAL A 81 36.81 -20.38 -32.39
C VAL A 81 37.37 -20.75 -31.00
N VAL A 82 36.79 -21.78 -30.39
CA VAL A 82 37.30 -22.64 -29.28
C VAL A 82 36.83 -22.27 -27.85
N GLY A 83 35.78 -22.98 -27.40
CA GLY A 83 35.38 -23.13 -26.00
C GLY A 83 34.46 -24.36 -25.82
N ARG A 84 34.93 -25.42 -25.14
CA ARG A 84 34.24 -26.72 -25.06
C ARG A 84 33.16 -26.78 -23.97
N THR A 85 31.87 -26.79 -24.31
CA THR A 85 30.78 -27.31 -23.43
C THR A 85 29.53 -27.88 -24.14
N GLY A 86 29.50 -27.96 -25.48
CA GLY A 86 28.26 -28.28 -26.23
C GLY A 86 27.73 -29.73 -26.15
N LEU A 87 28.57 -30.73 -25.84
CA LEU A 87 28.20 -32.15 -26.04
C LEU A 87 27.24 -32.75 -25.00
N ARG A 88 27.02 -32.12 -23.84
CA ARG A 88 26.15 -32.68 -22.77
C ARG A 88 24.66 -32.39 -22.95
N ARG A 89 24.26 -31.37 -23.72
CA ARG A 89 22.83 -31.03 -23.89
C ARG A 89 22.10 -31.92 -24.90
N TRP A 90 22.79 -32.45 -25.91
CA TRP A 90 22.16 -33.29 -26.93
C TRP A 90 21.74 -34.69 -26.44
N MET A 91 22.48 -35.30 -25.50
CA MET A 91 22.08 -36.62 -24.95
C MET A 91 20.78 -36.56 -24.15
N LEU A 92 20.51 -35.46 -23.43
CA LEU A 92 19.28 -35.30 -22.64
C LEU A 92 18.02 -35.22 -23.51
N VAL A 93 18.11 -34.59 -24.69
CA VAL A 93 16.99 -34.51 -25.64
C VAL A 93 16.68 -35.89 -26.25
N VAL A 94 17.71 -36.69 -26.55
CA VAL A 94 17.52 -38.06 -27.06
C VAL A 94 16.95 -39.00 -25.99
N ALA A 95 17.41 -38.90 -24.74
CA ALA A 95 16.91 -39.71 -23.63
C ALA A 95 15.42 -39.45 -23.31
N LEU A 96 15.01 -38.17 -23.31
CA LEU A 96 13.61 -37.79 -23.09
C LEU A 96 12.70 -38.18 -24.26
N GLY A 97 13.21 -38.15 -25.50
CA GLY A 97 12.46 -38.61 -26.68
C GLY A 97 12.11 -40.11 -26.66
N LEU A 98 13.02 -40.97 -26.18
CA LEU A 98 12.76 -42.41 -26.10
C LEU A 98 11.78 -42.80 -24.96
N GLY A 99 11.77 -42.06 -23.85
CA GLY A 99 10.85 -42.32 -22.74
C GLY A 99 9.37 -42.14 -23.12
N ALA A 100 9.05 -41.11 -23.89
CA ALA A 100 7.68 -40.82 -24.33
C ALA A 100 7.11 -41.88 -25.28
N ALA A 101 7.95 -42.49 -26.14
CA ALA A 101 7.52 -43.51 -27.10
C ALA A 101 7.15 -44.85 -26.45
N LEU A 102 7.75 -45.19 -25.30
CA LEU A 102 7.46 -46.43 -24.57
C LEU A 102 6.24 -46.36 -23.64
N TYR A 103 5.79 -45.16 -23.27
CA TYR A 103 4.63 -44.98 -22.39
C TYR A 103 3.29 -45.16 -23.13
N LEU A 104 3.25 -44.96 -24.45
CA LEU A 104 2.03 -44.99 -25.26
C LEU A 104 1.61 -46.38 -25.78
N THR A 105 2.37 -47.43 -25.49
CA THR A 105 2.09 -48.80 -26.01
C THR A 105 1.57 -49.79 -24.96
N ARG A 106 1.26 -49.34 -23.74
CA ARG A 106 0.86 -50.26 -22.65
C ARG A 106 -0.24 -49.73 -21.74
N SER A 107 -1.50 -49.87 -22.16
CA SER A 107 -2.65 -50.21 -21.29
C SER A 107 -3.94 -50.38 -22.11
N GLY A 108 -4.25 -51.61 -22.49
CA GLY A 108 -5.53 -51.99 -23.08
C GLY A 108 -6.11 -53.25 -22.41
N ALA A 109 -7.38 -53.15 -22.03
CA ALA A 109 -8.32 -54.22 -21.69
C ALA A 109 -7.97 -55.25 -20.58
N ALA A 110 -8.85 -55.33 -19.57
CA ALA A 110 -9.31 -56.60 -19.01
C ALA A 110 -10.77 -56.46 -18.50
N THR A 111 -11.62 -57.42 -18.87
CA THR A 111 -13.05 -57.48 -18.52
C THR A 111 -13.29 -58.42 -17.33
N ALA A 112 -14.25 -58.08 -16.47
CA ALA A 112 -14.94 -59.07 -15.63
C ALA A 112 -16.40 -58.65 -15.42
N ALA A 113 -17.33 -59.53 -15.77
CA ALA A 113 -18.77 -59.33 -15.57
C ALA A 113 -19.23 -59.96 -14.25
N TRP A 114 -20.33 -59.46 -13.66
CA TRP A 114 -21.28 -60.29 -12.92
C TRP A 114 -22.69 -59.65 -12.83
N SER A 115 -23.67 -60.51 -12.58
CA SER A 115 -25.10 -60.32 -12.90
C SER A 115 -25.91 -59.68 -11.75
N PRO A 116 -27.10 -59.10 -12.00
CA PRO A 116 -27.85 -58.35 -11.00
C PRO A 116 -28.76 -59.24 -10.14
N ARG A 117 -29.00 -58.84 -8.88
CA ARG A 117 -30.11 -59.36 -8.07
C ARG A 117 -30.84 -58.23 -7.33
N LYS A 118 -32.17 -58.25 -7.42
CA LYS A 118 -33.07 -57.38 -6.67
C LYS A 118 -33.09 -57.78 -5.19
N GLY A 119 -33.19 -56.80 -4.30
CA GLY A 119 -33.49 -56.99 -2.89
C GLY A 119 -34.04 -55.71 -2.28
N ALA A 120 -35.34 -55.66 -2.02
CA ALA A 120 -35.95 -54.61 -1.21
C ALA A 120 -35.90 -55.05 0.26
N ALA A 121 -35.43 -54.17 1.16
CA ALA A 121 -35.40 -54.44 2.59
C ALA A 121 -35.77 -53.18 3.40
N ASP A 122 -36.97 -53.26 3.97
CA ASP A 122 -37.52 -52.58 5.14
C ASP A 122 -36.49 -51.91 6.08
N ARG A 123 -36.61 -50.58 6.27
CA ARG A 123 -35.73 -49.80 7.16
C ARG A 123 -36.39 -49.59 8.52
N ARG A 124 -36.40 -50.64 9.36
CA ARG A 124 -36.84 -50.53 10.75
C ARG A 124 -35.86 -49.71 11.58
N VAL A 125 -36.40 -48.82 12.41
CA VAL A 125 -35.62 -48.07 13.41
C VAL A 125 -35.27 -49.00 14.55
N ALA A 126 -33.98 -49.35 14.68
CA ALA A 126 -33.45 -49.99 15.87
C ALA A 126 -33.03 -48.91 16.87
N LEU A 127 -33.75 -48.83 17.99
CA LEU A 127 -33.32 -48.07 19.17
C LEU A 127 -32.13 -48.81 19.79
N SER A 128 -30.95 -48.17 19.83
CA SER A 128 -29.81 -48.65 20.61
C SER A 128 -29.72 -47.84 21.90
N PRO A 129 -29.82 -48.46 23.09
CA PRO A 129 -29.64 -47.77 24.35
C PRO A 129 -28.15 -47.74 24.73
N GLU A 130 -27.48 -46.61 24.52
CA GLU A 130 -26.45 -46.07 25.41
C GLU A 130 -25.98 -44.70 24.89
N GLY A 131 -26.04 -43.70 25.77
CA GLY A 131 -25.92 -42.28 25.38
C GLY A 131 -24.48 -41.83 25.19
N VAL A 132 -23.92 -42.05 24.00
CA VAL A 132 -22.77 -41.24 23.53
C VAL A 132 -23.33 -40.03 22.78
N PRO A 133 -23.07 -38.78 23.22
CA PRO A 133 -23.56 -37.60 22.52
C PRO A 133 -22.93 -37.52 21.12
N VAL A 134 -23.78 -37.58 20.09
CA VAL A 134 -23.36 -37.41 18.70
C VAL A 134 -22.99 -35.94 18.49
N VAL A 135 -21.70 -35.64 18.52
CA VAL A 135 -21.18 -34.31 18.21
C VAL A 135 -21.50 -33.98 16.76
N ASP A 136 -22.42 -33.05 16.55
CA ASP A 136 -22.71 -32.52 15.22
C ASP A 136 -21.44 -31.89 14.62
N ARG A 137 -21.06 -32.35 13.42
CA ARG A 137 -19.90 -31.85 12.69
C ARG A 137 -19.97 -30.35 12.39
N SER A 138 -21.16 -29.74 12.36
CA SER A 138 -21.27 -28.27 12.26
C SER A 138 -20.58 -27.54 13.42
N THR A 139 -20.43 -28.19 14.58
CA THR A 139 -19.73 -27.65 15.75
C THR A 139 -18.22 -27.64 15.56
N LEU A 140 -17.66 -28.65 14.88
CA LEU A 140 -16.23 -28.71 14.55
C LEU A 140 -15.89 -27.67 13.48
N ASP A 141 -16.78 -27.45 12.49
CA ASP A 141 -16.61 -26.37 11.51
C ASP A 141 -16.67 -24.98 12.17
N LYS A 142 -17.52 -24.78 13.18
CA LYS A 142 -17.57 -23.54 13.98
C LYS A 142 -16.32 -23.34 14.85
N LEU A 143 -15.79 -24.38 15.47
CA LEU A 143 -14.53 -24.31 16.23
C LEU A 143 -13.33 -23.96 15.33
N ARG A 144 -13.27 -24.54 14.14
CA ARG A 144 -12.24 -24.20 13.13
C ARG A 144 -12.32 -22.74 12.66
N LEU A 145 -13.52 -22.13 12.69
CA LEU A 145 -13.72 -20.71 12.38
C LEU A 145 -13.31 -19.78 13.54
N LEU A 146 -13.34 -20.27 14.79
CA LEU A 146 -12.84 -19.56 15.98
C LEU A 146 -11.31 -19.56 16.03
N GLU A 147 -10.67 -20.68 15.68
CA GLU A 147 -9.21 -20.76 15.51
C GLU A 147 -8.71 -19.76 14.45
N ILE A 148 -9.42 -19.63 13.32
CA ILE A 148 -9.17 -18.60 12.30
C ILE A 148 -9.46 -17.17 12.81
N HIS A 149 -10.35 -16.98 13.79
CA HIS A 149 -10.60 -15.67 14.39
C HIS A 149 -9.51 -15.21 15.37
N LEU A 150 -8.80 -16.15 16.00
CA LEU A 150 -7.79 -15.86 17.03
C LEU A 150 -6.35 -15.96 16.52
N GLY A 151 -6.10 -16.70 15.43
CA GLY A 151 -4.75 -16.92 14.87
C GLY A 151 -4.37 -16.06 13.65
N ALA A 152 -5.21 -15.13 13.20
CA ALA A 152 -5.04 -14.43 11.91
C ALA A 152 -4.01 -13.26 11.88
N ASP A 153 -3.22 -13.09 12.94
CA ASP A 153 -2.16 -12.05 13.01
C ASP A 153 -0.78 -12.52 12.50
N GLU A 154 -0.64 -13.81 12.15
CA GLU A 154 0.57 -14.35 11.51
C GLU A 154 0.47 -14.30 9.98
N ASP A 155 1.33 -13.51 9.34
CA ASP A 155 1.54 -13.50 7.88
C ASP A 155 2.17 -14.83 7.42
N ASP A 156 1.34 -15.85 7.19
CA ASP A 156 1.73 -17.08 6.48
C ASP A 156 1.54 -16.83 4.96
N PRO A 157 2.62 -16.58 4.19
CA PRO A 157 2.50 -16.23 2.78
C PRO A 157 2.02 -17.42 1.96
N ALA A 158 1.38 -17.14 0.82
CA ALA A 158 0.97 -18.17 -0.13
C ALA A 158 2.18 -19.05 -0.52
N ILE A 159 2.07 -20.34 -0.22
CA ILE A 159 3.13 -21.34 -0.43
C ILE A 159 3.42 -21.46 -1.93
N ASP A 160 4.67 -21.19 -2.33
CA ASP A 160 5.18 -21.49 -3.67
C ASP A 160 5.41 -23.01 -3.78
N PRO A 161 4.74 -23.74 -4.68
CA PRO A 161 4.71 -25.21 -4.68
C PRO A 161 5.99 -25.89 -5.20
N VAL A 162 7.15 -25.22 -5.21
CA VAL A 162 8.38 -25.70 -5.88
C VAL A 162 9.61 -25.83 -4.95
N ASP A 163 9.48 -25.60 -3.64
CA ASP A 163 10.60 -25.77 -2.68
C ASP A 163 10.59 -27.16 -2.00
N GLU A 164 11.31 -28.13 -2.58
CA GLU A 164 11.44 -29.51 -2.10
C GLU A 164 12.34 -29.68 -0.85
N HIS A 165 12.86 -28.62 -0.23
CA HIS A 165 13.83 -28.71 0.87
C HIS A 165 13.26 -28.46 2.30
N ARG A 166 12.02 -28.92 2.57
CA ARG A 166 11.32 -28.64 3.85
C ARG A 166 11.39 -29.71 4.95
N ASP A 167 12.16 -30.80 4.80
CA ASP A 167 12.20 -31.90 5.79
C ASP A 167 13.04 -31.67 7.06
N VAL A 168 13.77 -30.55 7.18
CA VAL A 168 14.85 -30.42 8.21
C VAL A 168 14.47 -29.59 9.46
N ARG A 169 13.36 -28.83 9.47
CA ARG A 169 13.10 -27.82 10.54
C ARG A 169 11.87 -28.01 11.44
N TYR A 170 11.10 -29.09 11.31
CA TYR A 170 10.01 -29.43 12.27
C TYR A 170 10.42 -30.46 13.34
N THR A 171 11.67 -30.41 13.82
CA THR A 171 12.19 -31.30 14.89
C THR A 171 12.17 -30.63 16.28
N ALA A 172 11.08 -29.95 16.61
CA ALA A 172 10.87 -29.40 17.95
C ALA A 172 10.58 -30.53 18.98
N ARG A 173 11.55 -30.79 19.87
CA ARG A 173 11.44 -31.59 21.11
C ARG A 173 10.77 -32.98 20.98
N LYS A 174 11.52 -33.96 20.44
CA LYS A 174 11.39 -35.35 20.91
C LYS A 174 11.79 -35.43 22.39
N ARG A 175 10.84 -35.63 23.30
CA ARG A 175 11.13 -36.25 24.61
C ARG A 175 11.29 -37.77 24.38
N PRO A 176 12.39 -38.41 24.81
CA PRO A 176 12.54 -39.84 24.67
C PRO A 176 11.65 -40.57 25.70
N GLY A 177 10.74 -41.43 25.24
CA GLY A 177 10.01 -42.38 26.09
C GLY A 177 8.48 -42.43 25.95
N GLY A 178 7.85 -41.52 25.22
CA GLY A 178 6.38 -41.52 25.04
C GLY A 178 5.92 -42.28 23.79
N THR A 179 5.29 -43.45 23.97
CA THR A 179 4.49 -44.10 22.93
C THR A 179 3.21 -43.30 22.69
N HIS A 180 3.15 -42.53 21.61
CA HIS A 180 1.93 -41.78 21.26
C HIS A 180 0.88 -42.72 20.65
N ASP A 181 -0.20 -42.92 21.41
CA ASP A 181 -1.47 -43.49 20.98
C ASP A 181 -2.15 -42.50 20.00
N LEU A 182 -1.97 -42.73 18.70
CA LEU A 182 -2.45 -41.83 17.63
C LEU A 182 -3.97 -41.96 17.35
N ASP A 183 -4.64 -42.93 17.97
CA ASP A 183 -6.09 -43.18 17.78
C ASP A 183 -6.96 -42.44 18.81
N ARG A 184 -6.37 -41.72 19.78
CA ARG A 184 -7.14 -40.86 20.69
C ARG A 184 -7.56 -39.56 20.00
N PRO A 185 -8.87 -39.28 19.83
CA PRO A 185 -9.30 -37.97 19.38
C PRO A 185 -8.84 -36.89 20.39
N PRO A 186 -8.56 -35.66 19.92
CA PRO A 186 -8.10 -34.60 20.80
C PRO A 186 -9.13 -34.35 21.91
N LEU A 187 -8.67 -34.42 23.16
CA LEU A 187 -9.45 -33.99 24.31
C LEU A 187 -9.74 -32.49 24.16
N VAL A 188 -11.00 -32.16 23.93
CA VAL A 188 -11.51 -30.79 24.07
C VAL A 188 -11.52 -30.51 25.58
N VAL A 189 -10.39 -30.00 26.09
CA VAL A 189 -10.17 -29.87 27.53
C VAL A 189 -11.08 -28.81 28.14
N ASP A 190 -11.36 -27.75 27.40
CA ASP A 190 -12.25 -26.67 27.79
C ASP A 190 -13.35 -26.48 26.73
N ILE A 191 -14.61 -26.55 27.16
CA ILE A 191 -15.73 -26.00 26.40
C ILE A 191 -15.58 -24.48 26.50
N PRO A 192 -15.63 -23.71 25.39
CA PRO A 192 -15.56 -22.25 25.49
C PRO A 192 -16.66 -21.76 26.43
N ASP A 193 -16.26 -21.16 27.55
CA ASP A 193 -17.20 -20.62 28.52
C ASP A 193 -18.20 -19.72 27.78
N TYR A 194 -19.49 -19.90 28.07
CA TYR A 194 -20.50 -18.93 27.64
C TYR A 194 -20.16 -17.61 28.32
N VAL A 195 -19.44 -16.75 27.60
CA VAL A 195 -19.15 -15.38 28.02
C VAL A 195 -20.49 -14.69 28.16
N LYS A 196 -21.02 -14.66 29.38
CA LYS A 196 -22.20 -13.86 29.71
C LYS A 196 -21.91 -12.45 29.20
N PRO A 197 -22.86 -11.82 28.47
CA PRO A 197 -22.72 -10.44 28.08
C PRO A 197 -22.29 -9.63 29.29
N ASP A 198 -21.16 -8.92 29.15
CA ASP A 198 -20.61 -8.15 30.25
C ASP A 198 -21.70 -7.19 30.75
N PRO A 199 -22.15 -7.31 32.02
CA PRO A 199 -23.22 -6.45 32.54
C PRO A 199 -22.79 -4.99 32.67
N SER A 200 -21.49 -4.68 32.52
CA SER A 200 -20.95 -3.33 32.40
C SER A 200 -20.80 -2.83 30.96
N ALA A 201 -21.06 -3.68 29.95
CA ALA A 201 -21.11 -3.22 28.56
C ALA A 201 -22.22 -2.17 28.41
N PRO A 202 -21.97 -1.05 27.71
CA PRO A 202 -22.97 -0.02 27.52
C PRO A 202 -24.20 -0.60 26.80
N PRO A 203 -25.42 -0.14 27.12
CA PRO A 203 -26.63 -0.60 26.44
C PRO A 203 -26.52 -0.37 24.93
N ASN A 204 -27.06 -1.30 24.15
CA ASN A 204 -27.10 -1.14 22.69
C ASN A 204 -27.73 0.20 22.33
N PRO A 205 -27.10 1.03 21.48
CA PRO A 205 -27.65 2.33 21.14
C PRO A 205 -28.97 2.16 20.39
N ASP A 206 -29.89 3.07 20.69
CA ASP A 206 -31.24 3.12 20.13
C ASP A 206 -31.23 3.07 18.60
N LYS A 207 -32.23 2.36 18.05
CA LYS A 207 -32.39 2.26 16.61
C LYS A 207 -33.05 3.51 16.06
N VAL A 208 -32.41 4.08 15.04
CA VAL A 208 -32.88 5.26 14.31
C VAL A 208 -33.40 4.78 12.95
N PRO A 209 -34.56 5.27 12.48
CA PRO A 209 -35.03 5.04 11.12
C PRO A 209 -33.94 5.33 10.08
N ALA A 210 -33.79 4.42 9.11
CA ALA A 210 -32.73 4.50 8.12
C ALA A 210 -32.73 5.81 7.30
N ASP A 211 -33.89 6.37 6.99
CA ASP A 211 -34.04 7.63 6.25
C ASP A 211 -33.51 8.84 7.03
N VAL A 212 -33.83 8.93 8.33
CA VAL A 212 -33.33 9.99 9.21
C VAL A 212 -31.81 9.88 9.39
N LEU A 213 -31.32 8.67 9.70
CA LEU A 213 -29.89 8.46 9.93
C LEU A 213 -29.04 8.60 8.66
N ASP A 214 -29.57 8.20 7.51
CA ASP A 214 -28.89 8.38 6.22
C ASP A 214 -28.88 9.88 5.81
N TYR A 215 -29.91 10.66 6.17
CA TYR A 215 -29.89 12.12 6.00
C TYR A 215 -28.84 12.80 6.87
N ASP A 216 -28.74 12.44 8.15
CA ASP A 216 -27.74 13.01 9.07
C ASP A 216 -26.29 12.75 8.62
N VAL A 217 -26.03 11.59 7.98
CA VAL A 217 -24.68 11.16 7.59
C VAL A 217 -24.31 11.52 6.14
N CYS A 218 -25.27 11.48 5.19
CA CYS A 218 -25.01 11.71 3.77
C CYS A 218 -25.65 13.00 3.22
N GLY A 219 -26.44 13.72 4.01
CA GLY A 219 -27.25 14.85 3.56
C GLY A 219 -28.50 14.42 2.78
N ALA A 220 -29.09 15.32 2.00
CA ALA A 220 -30.27 15.00 1.20
C ALA A 220 -29.97 13.95 0.11
N THR A 221 -30.63 12.79 0.18
CA THR A 221 -30.44 11.66 -0.75
C THR A 221 -31.62 11.36 -1.69
N ASP A 222 -32.67 12.19 -1.67
CA ASP A 222 -33.95 11.94 -2.37
C ASP A 222 -34.62 10.61 -1.96
N GLY A 223 -34.49 10.22 -0.68
CA GLY A 223 -35.00 8.95 -0.16
C GLY A 223 -34.19 7.72 -0.55
N ARG A 224 -33.00 7.90 -1.16
CA ARG A 224 -32.05 6.81 -1.41
C ARG A 224 -31.24 6.51 -0.15
N PRO A 225 -30.83 5.26 0.09
CA PRO A 225 -29.96 4.93 1.21
C PRO A 225 -28.56 5.56 1.03
N CYS A 226 -27.89 5.84 2.13
CA CYS A 226 -26.46 6.16 2.13
C CYS A 226 -25.68 5.05 1.41
N GLN A 227 -24.80 5.43 0.47
CA GLN A 227 -23.95 4.47 -0.25
C GLN A 227 -22.47 4.66 0.06
N PHE A 228 -21.82 3.60 0.51
CA PHE A 228 -20.42 3.62 0.93
C PHE A 228 -19.52 2.72 0.08
N LEU A 229 -18.26 3.09 0.01
CA LEU A 229 -17.14 2.25 -0.41
C LEU A 229 -16.17 2.16 0.76
N ILE A 230 -15.89 0.94 1.24
CA ILE A 230 -14.96 0.72 2.37
C ILE A 230 -13.72 -0.08 1.92
N PRO A 231 -12.49 0.47 2.08
CA PRO A 231 -11.23 -0.23 1.88
C PRO A 231 -11.04 -1.28 2.99
N ALA A 232 -11.61 -2.46 2.79
CA ALA A 232 -11.58 -3.52 3.77
C ALA A 232 -10.15 -4.06 3.98
N TRP A 233 -9.37 -4.15 2.91
CA TRP A 233 -7.94 -4.49 2.97
C TRP A 233 -7.17 -3.90 1.78
N LEU A 234 -6.01 -3.29 2.04
CA LEU A 234 -5.06 -2.80 1.03
C LEU A 234 -3.72 -3.56 1.13
N GLY A 235 -3.29 -4.19 0.04
CA GLY A 235 -2.18 -5.14 0.08
C GLY A 235 -0.75 -4.61 0.09
N GLU A 236 -0.58 -3.32 -0.18
CA GLU A 236 0.73 -2.66 -0.14
C GLU A 236 0.98 -2.00 1.23
N GLN A 237 2.16 -1.41 1.42
CA GLN A 237 2.52 -0.69 2.65
C GLN A 237 2.48 0.82 2.43
N GLU A 238 2.14 1.55 3.50
CA GLU A 238 2.34 2.99 3.71
C GLU A 238 2.17 3.80 2.42
N THR A 239 3.27 4.22 1.80
CA THR A 239 3.34 5.05 0.59
C THR A 239 2.39 4.61 -0.52
N LYS A 240 2.40 3.31 -0.84
CA LYS A 240 1.58 2.75 -1.92
C LYS A 240 0.16 2.48 -1.45
N ALA A 241 -0.03 2.17 -0.17
CA ALA A 241 -1.36 2.06 0.41
C ALA A 241 -2.11 3.40 0.32
N GLN A 242 -1.42 4.54 0.46
CA GLN A 242 -2.00 5.87 0.18
C GLN A 242 -2.48 5.99 -1.28
N GLN A 243 -1.64 5.62 -2.26
CA GLN A 243 -2.01 5.61 -3.68
C GLN A 243 -3.22 4.71 -3.96
N HIS A 244 -3.29 3.53 -3.34
CA HIS A 244 -4.40 2.60 -3.48
C HIS A 244 -5.68 3.16 -2.85
N LEU A 245 -5.59 3.80 -1.68
CA LEU A 245 -6.71 4.45 -1.03
C LEU A 245 -7.25 5.61 -1.87
N TYR A 246 -6.37 6.41 -2.47
CA TYR A 246 -6.76 7.47 -3.40
C TYR A 246 -7.46 6.90 -4.66
N GLN A 247 -6.97 5.79 -5.23
CA GLN A 247 -7.64 5.10 -6.35
C GLN A 247 -9.04 4.59 -5.96
N LEU A 248 -9.23 4.08 -4.74
CA LEU A 248 -10.55 3.75 -4.21
C LEU A 248 -11.42 4.99 -3.95
N GLY A 249 -10.83 6.14 -3.62
CA GLY A 249 -11.54 7.42 -3.53
C GLY A 249 -12.03 7.94 -4.88
N LEU A 250 -11.21 7.86 -5.92
CA LEU A 250 -11.63 8.10 -7.31
C LEU A 250 -12.76 7.15 -7.73
N LEU A 251 -12.66 5.87 -7.36
CA LEU A 251 -13.72 4.89 -7.62
C LEU A 251 -15.00 5.19 -6.83
N ALA A 252 -14.89 5.63 -5.57
CA ALA A 252 -16.04 6.04 -4.76
C ALA A 252 -16.75 7.25 -5.39
N LEU A 253 -16.00 8.28 -5.81
CA LEU A 253 -16.52 9.43 -6.53
C LEU A 253 -17.22 9.03 -7.84
N ALA A 254 -16.57 8.21 -8.67
CA ALA A 254 -17.17 7.71 -9.90
C ALA A 254 -18.45 6.89 -9.64
N LEU A 255 -18.55 6.16 -8.53
CA LEU A 255 -19.75 5.42 -8.15
C LEU A 255 -20.79 6.24 -7.35
N ASN A 256 -20.53 7.54 -7.10
CA ASN A 256 -21.30 8.41 -6.21
C ASN A 256 -21.51 7.81 -4.80
N ARG A 257 -20.41 7.35 -4.21
CA ARG A 257 -20.33 6.79 -2.86
C ARG A 257 -19.45 7.67 -1.97
N THR A 258 -19.70 7.62 -0.67
CA THR A 258 -18.78 8.16 0.33
C THR A 258 -17.71 7.11 0.63
N LEU A 259 -16.43 7.51 0.65
CA LEU A 259 -15.32 6.63 0.99
C LEU A 259 -15.20 6.52 2.51
N VAL A 260 -15.22 5.32 3.06
CA VAL A 260 -14.87 5.12 4.48
C VAL A 260 -13.36 5.13 4.63
N LEU A 261 -12.82 6.00 5.48
CA LEU A 261 -11.41 6.05 5.83
C LEU A 261 -11.04 4.78 6.61
N PRO A 262 -10.06 3.97 6.16
CA PRO A 262 -9.71 2.73 6.83
C PRO A 262 -8.85 2.97 8.07
N ASN A 263 -8.97 2.07 9.05
CA ASN A 263 -8.01 1.99 10.15
C ASN A 263 -6.59 1.63 9.67
N VAL A 264 -5.61 1.91 10.53
CA VAL A 264 -4.17 1.81 10.25
C VAL A 264 -3.45 1.00 11.34
N SER A 265 -2.43 0.23 10.97
CA SER A 265 -1.43 -0.33 11.90
C SER A 265 -0.27 -0.97 11.13
N LYS A 266 0.93 -1.04 11.72
CA LYS A 266 2.12 -1.72 11.16
C LYS A 266 2.42 -1.30 9.70
N SER A 267 2.29 -0.01 9.37
CA SER A 267 2.40 0.52 8.00
C SER A 267 1.37 -0.03 6.99
N ARG A 268 0.19 -0.47 7.44
CA ARG A 268 -0.91 -1.00 6.61
C ARG A 268 -2.21 -0.21 6.82
N LEU A 269 -3.14 -0.35 5.87
CA LEU A 269 -4.48 0.26 5.87
C LEU A 269 -5.55 -0.81 5.62
N GLY A 270 -6.63 -0.82 6.39
CA GLY A 270 -7.71 -1.80 6.30
C GLY A 270 -8.56 -1.89 7.57
N THR A 271 -9.73 -2.51 7.46
CA THR A 271 -10.78 -2.45 8.50
C THR A 271 -10.51 -3.29 9.75
N CYS A 272 -9.53 -4.20 9.69
CA CYS A 272 -9.15 -5.01 10.85
C CYS A 272 -8.26 -4.27 11.86
N TYR A 273 -7.52 -3.24 11.44
CA TYR A 273 -6.49 -2.61 12.26
C TYR A 273 -7.08 -1.79 13.42
N ARG A 274 -6.26 -1.60 14.47
CA ARG A 274 -6.70 -1.01 15.75
C ARG A 274 -6.81 0.51 15.73
N ASN A 275 -5.91 1.22 15.06
CA ASN A 275 -5.83 2.67 15.16
C ASN A 275 -6.67 3.35 14.05
N PRO A 276 -7.34 4.49 14.31
CA PRO A 276 -8.10 5.20 13.28
C PRO A 276 -7.19 5.79 12.19
N PHE A 277 -7.76 6.20 11.05
CA PHE A 277 -7.00 6.89 9.98
C PHE A 277 -6.21 8.12 10.50
N ALA A 278 -6.86 8.90 11.37
CA ALA A 278 -6.30 10.03 12.11
C ALA A 278 -5.02 9.72 12.91
N PHE A 279 -4.76 8.45 13.22
CA PHE A 279 -3.56 8.04 13.94
C PHE A 279 -2.29 8.13 13.09
N TYR A 280 -2.38 8.02 11.76
CA TYR A 280 -1.21 8.23 10.88
C TYR A 280 -1.30 9.55 10.11
N TYR A 281 -2.48 9.91 9.61
CA TYR A 281 -2.67 10.98 8.62
C TYR A 281 -3.66 12.03 9.12
N SER A 282 -3.67 13.22 8.51
CA SER A 282 -4.78 14.16 8.66
C SER A 282 -6.07 13.53 8.12
N GLU A 283 -7.19 13.64 8.83
CA GLU A 283 -8.49 13.17 8.35
C GLU A 283 -8.92 13.87 7.05
N ALA A 284 -8.45 15.11 6.85
CA ALA A 284 -8.73 15.91 5.66
C ALA A 284 -7.98 15.46 4.39
N SER A 285 -7.01 14.53 4.50
CA SER A 285 -6.08 14.15 3.41
C SER A 285 -6.74 13.75 2.08
N LEU A 286 -8.01 13.33 2.10
CA LEU A 286 -8.79 12.96 0.92
C LEU A 286 -9.89 13.98 0.58
N SER A 287 -10.47 14.66 1.57
CA SER A 287 -11.42 15.75 1.31
C SER A 287 -10.74 16.95 0.64
N ASP A 288 -9.49 17.23 1.00
CA ASP A 288 -8.65 18.27 0.39
C ASP A 288 -8.34 17.95 -1.09
N LEU A 289 -8.39 16.65 -1.45
CA LEU A 289 -8.29 16.18 -2.84
C LEU A 289 -9.65 16.12 -3.56
N GLY A 290 -10.74 16.56 -2.94
CA GLY A 290 -12.10 16.55 -3.50
C GLY A 290 -12.86 15.23 -3.35
N ILE A 291 -12.39 14.31 -2.49
CA ILE A 291 -13.02 12.99 -2.28
C ILE A 291 -13.80 13.00 -0.96
N ARG A 292 -15.12 12.79 -1.01
CA ARG A 292 -15.99 12.71 0.19
C ARG A 292 -15.66 11.49 1.04
N THR A 293 -15.45 11.73 2.33
CA THR A 293 -15.03 10.71 3.31
C THR A 293 -15.88 10.66 4.57
N ILE A 294 -15.81 9.54 5.29
CA ILE A 294 -16.31 9.35 6.66
C ILE A 294 -15.30 8.52 7.45
N SER A 295 -15.16 8.71 8.76
CA SER A 295 -14.29 7.86 9.59
C SER A 295 -14.83 6.42 9.69
N GLN A 296 -13.96 5.44 9.93
CA GLN A 296 -14.41 4.06 10.19
C GLN A 296 -15.27 3.98 11.47
N ALA A 297 -15.02 4.81 12.48
CA ALA A 297 -15.79 4.83 13.72
C ALA A 297 -17.23 5.30 13.48
N ASP A 298 -17.41 6.41 12.75
CA ASP A 298 -18.74 6.95 12.45
C ASP A 298 -19.51 6.03 11.50
N PHE A 299 -18.83 5.42 10.53
CA PHE A 299 -19.42 4.37 9.68
C PHE A 299 -19.89 3.17 10.52
N VAL A 300 -19.11 2.71 11.50
CA VAL A 300 -19.52 1.63 12.42
C VAL A 300 -20.76 2.05 13.21
N VAL A 301 -20.76 3.24 13.80
CA VAL A 301 -21.91 3.81 14.53
C VAL A 301 -23.16 3.89 13.65
N TRP A 302 -23.02 4.33 12.40
CA TRP A 302 -24.09 4.33 11.40
C TRP A 302 -24.66 2.91 11.20
N THR A 303 -23.83 1.89 10.93
CA THR A 303 -24.34 0.50 10.76
C THR A 303 -25.05 -0.02 12.01
N ILE A 304 -24.58 0.35 13.21
CA ILE A 304 -25.15 -0.16 14.47
C ILE A 304 -26.49 0.50 14.78
N ARG A 305 -26.60 1.83 14.62
CA ARG A 305 -27.79 2.62 14.93
C ARG A 305 -28.92 2.47 13.91
N ARG A 306 -28.62 2.21 12.63
CA ARG A 306 -29.65 2.02 11.59
C ARG A 306 -30.61 0.89 11.96
N ASP A 307 -31.92 1.13 11.90
CA ASP A 307 -32.93 0.11 12.17
C ASP A 307 -32.80 -1.10 11.21
N ARG A 308 -32.75 -0.80 9.91
CA ARG A 308 -32.53 -1.74 8.81
C ARG A 308 -31.04 -1.94 8.55
N GLN A 309 -30.63 -3.21 8.56
CA GLN A 309 -29.25 -3.61 8.26
C GLN A 309 -28.87 -3.19 6.82
N PRO A 310 -27.78 -2.44 6.63
CA PRO A 310 -27.32 -2.06 5.29
C PRO A 310 -26.79 -3.26 4.51
N SER A 311 -27.20 -3.38 3.25
CA SER A 311 -26.77 -4.45 2.36
C SER A 311 -25.32 -4.24 1.93
N ALA A 312 -24.56 -5.34 1.83
CA ALA A 312 -23.13 -5.27 1.55
C ALA A 312 -22.68 -6.32 0.53
N GLN A 313 -21.66 -5.97 -0.26
CA GLN A 313 -21.01 -6.87 -1.21
C GLN A 313 -19.49 -6.74 -1.11
N VAL A 314 -18.79 -7.86 -1.14
CA VAL A 314 -17.32 -7.88 -1.23
C VAL A 314 -16.88 -7.81 -2.68
N VAL A 315 -15.92 -6.94 -2.97
CA VAL A 315 -15.29 -6.79 -4.28
C VAL A 315 -13.77 -6.94 -4.13
N THR A 316 -13.20 -7.95 -4.79
CA THR A 316 -11.75 -8.19 -4.80
C THR A 316 -11.17 -7.74 -6.13
N MET A 317 -10.19 -6.83 -6.09
CA MET A 317 -9.42 -6.39 -7.26
C MET A 317 -8.05 -7.09 -7.22
N ALA A 318 -7.97 -8.23 -7.89
CA ALA A 318 -6.80 -9.11 -7.87
C ALA A 318 -5.90 -8.87 -9.10
N ASN A 319 -4.63 -9.27 -8.99
CA ASN A 319 -3.70 -9.23 -10.12
C ASN A 319 -4.15 -10.17 -11.26
N ALA A 320 -3.67 -9.90 -12.48
CA ALA A 320 -4.01 -10.69 -13.67
C ALA A 320 -3.77 -12.20 -13.41
N LYS A 321 -4.79 -13.01 -13.70
CA LYS A 321 -4.86 -14.44 -13.37
C LYS A 321 -4.69 -15.27 -14.64
N ALA A 322 -3.80 -16.26 -14.61
CA ALA A 322 -3.58 -17.16 -15.73
C ALA A 322 -4.91 -17.80 -16.20
N GLY A 323 -5.21 -17.67 -17.49
CA GLY A 323 -6.49 -18.07 -18.07
C GLY A 323 -7.47 -16.92 -18.33
N TYR A 324 -7.20 -15.70 -17.86
CA TYR A 324 -7.98 -14.48 -18.15
C TYR A 324 -7.15 -13.42 -18.90
N PRO A 325 -6.66 -13.70 -20.13
CA PRO A 325 -5.81 -12.78 -20.88
C PRO A 325 -6.53 -11.46 -21.22
N GLN A 326 -7.86 -11.48 -21.39
CA GLN A 326 -8.70 -10.31 -21.63
C GLN A 326 -9.29 -9.71 -20.34
N GLY A 327 -8.84 -10.17 -19.17
CA GLY A 327 -9.48 -9.88 -17.89
C GLY A 327 -10.81 -10.63 -17.72
N ALA A 328 -11.32 -10.64 -16.49
CA ALA A 328 -12.60 -11.28 -16.18
C ALA A 328 -13.20 -10.73 -14.88
N VAL A 329 -14.53 -10.85 -14.78
CA VAL A 329 -15.27 -10.75 -13.53
C VAL A 329 -15.77 -12.14 -13.17
N GLU A 330 -15.38 -12.65 -12.00
CA GLU A 330 -15.92 -13.87 -11.39
C GLU A 330 -16.97 -13.49 -10.33
N ILE A 331 -18.15 -14.11 -10.39
CA ILE A 331 -19.16 -14.04 -9.33
C ILE A 331 -19.09 -15.33 -8.50
N ASP A 332 -18.78 -15.22 -7.20
CA ASP A 332 -18.74 -16.40 -6.31
C ASP A 332 -20.10 -16.64 -5.63
N SER A 333 -21.02 -17.22 -6.39
CA SER A 333 -22.33 -17.64 -5.87
C SER A 333 -22.25 -18.81 -4.89
N ALA A 334 -21.12 -19.55 -4.86
CA ALA A 334 -20.93 -20.73 -4.01
C ALA A 334 -20.38 -20.36 -2.62
N SER A 335 -19.79 -19.18 -2.43
CA SER A 335 -19.44 -18.65 -1.11
C SER A 335 -20.65 -18.63 -0.20
N ASP A 336 -20.51 -19.21 0.99
CA ASP A 336 -21.48 -19.12 2.08
C ASP A 336 -21.55 -17.68 2.60
N PRO A 337 -22.70 -16.99 2.58
CA PRO A 337 -22.80 -15.61 3.04
C PRO A 337 -22.45 -15.41 4.52
N ALA A 338 -22.63 -16.42 5.38
CA ALA A 338 -22.16 -16.36 6.77
C ALA A 338 -20.61 -16.40 6.83
N LEU A 339 -19.95 -16.94 5.80
CA LEU A 339 -18.50 -17.00 5.63
C LEU A 339 -17.93 -15.94 4.68
N VAL A 340 -18.78 -15.08 4.09
CA VAL A 340 -18.39 -13.75 3.59
C VAL A 340 -18.38 -12.81 4.80
N PRO A 341 -17.33 -11.97 5.02
CA PRO A 341 -16.22 -11.65 4.14
C PRO A 341 -14.96 -12.52 4.28
N SER A 342 -14.96 -13.54 5.15
CA SER A 342 -13.75 -14.31 5.52
C SER A 342 -13.27 -15.36 4.50
N LYS A 343 -13.72 -15.31 3.24
CA LYS A 343 -13.25 -16.20 2.16
C LYS A 343 -13.05 -15.44 0.84
N PRO A 344 -12.02 -15.79 0.05
CA PRO A 344 -10.88 -16.65 0.38
C PRO A 344 -9.71 -15.86 0.99
N THR A 345 -8.98 -16.48 1.92
CA THR A 345 -7.68 -16.06 2.51
C THR A 345 -7.61 -14.95 3.58
N ARG A 346 -8.56 -14.01 3.72
CA ARG A 346 -8.42 -12.91 4.71
C ARG A 346 -9.69 -12.64 5.51
N ASN A 347 -9.54 -12.29 6.79
CA ASN A 347 -10.61 -11.67 7.58
C ASN A 347 -10.69 -10.18 7.22
N LEU A 348 -11.90 -9.65 7.01
CA LEU A 348 -12.11 -8.21 6.79
C LEU A 348 -12.65 -7.49 8.03
N CYS A 349 -12.95 -8.21 9.12
CA CYS A 349 -13.43 -7.64 10.38
C CYS A 349 -14.72 -6.79 10.28
N LEU A 350 -15.51 -6.99 9.21
CA LEU A 350 -16.78 -6.30 8.94
C LEU A 350 -18.02 -7.02 9.47
N ARG A 351 -17.87 -8.11 10.25
CA ARG A 351 -19.01 -8.84 10.84
C ARG A 351 -19.46 -8.24 12.17
N ALA A 352 -20.64 -8.68 12.63
CA ALA A 352 -21.02 -8.55 14.03
C ALA A 352 -19.97 -9.18 14.96
N PRO A 353 -19.70 -8.59 16.14
CA PRO A 353 -20.34 -7.41 16.70
C PRO A 353 -19.81 -6.07 16.16
N ARG A 354 -18.72 -6.05 15.37
CA ARG A 354 -18.08 -4.80 14.89
C ARG A 354 -18.97 -3.97 13.95
N THR A 355 -19.79 -4.61 13.10
CA THR A 355 -20.78 -3.92 12.24
C THR A 355 -22.07 -4.72 12.14
N ARG A 356 -23.13 -4.13 11.56
CA ARG A 356 -24.37 -4.83 11.17
C ARG A 356 -24.60 -4.88 9.66
N LEU A 357 -23.52 -5.05 8.88
CA LEU A 357 -23.59 -5.22 7.42
C LEU A 357 -24.18 -6.59 7.03
N ASP A 358 -25.15 -6.59 6.12
CA ASP A 358 -25.76 -7.80 5.58
C ASP A 358 -25.16 -8.21 4.22
N PHE A 359 -24.35 -9.27 4.23
CA PHE A 359 -23.77 -9.88 3.03
C PHE A 359 -24.66 -10.98 2.41
N ALA A 360 -25.82 -11.31 3.00
CA ALA A 360 -26.70 -12.38 2.50
C ALA A 360 -27.40 -12.03 1.17
N GLY A 361 -27.56 -10.74 0.86
CA GLY A 361 -28.17 -10.28 -0.39
C GLY A 361 -27.30 -10.45 -1.63
N HIS A 362 -25.97 -10.55 -1.50
CA HIS A 362 -25.03 -10.43 -2.62
C HIS A 362 -23.90 -11.48 -2.60
N SER A 363 -23.57 -12.02 -3.76
CA SER A 363 -22.39 -12.85 -3.98
C SER A 363 -21.13 -11.99 -4.10
N PRO A 364 -19.99 -12.39 -3.53
CA PRO A 364 -18.71 -11.71 -3.76
C PRO A 364 -18.34 -11.63 -5.24
N LEU A 365 -17.65 -10.54 -5.60
CA LEU A 365 -17.10 -10.32 -6.93
C LEU A 365 -15.56 -10.39 -6.86
N ALA A 366 -14.93 -11.03 -7.84
CA ALA A 366 -13.50 -10.91 -8.08
C ALA A 366 -13.24 -10.37 -9.50
N MET A 367 -12.46 -9.30 -9.60
CA MET A 367 -12.16 -8.59 -10.83
C MET A 367 -10.68 -8.73 -11.16
N TYR A 368 -10.40 -9.22 -12.36
CA TYR A 368 -9.06 -9.48 -12.87
C TYR A 368 -8.80 -8.60 -14.10
N PRO A 369 -7.71 -7.83 -14.14
CA PRO A 369 -7.37 -7.02 -15.28
C PRO A 369 -6.83 -7.86 -16.46
N PRO A 370 -6.90 -7.34 -17.70
CA PRO A 370 -6.23 -7.93 -18.86
C PRO A 370 -4.73 -8.12 -18.65
N GLU A 371 -4.16 -9.13 -19.30
CA GLU A 371 -2.72 -9.36 -19.27
C GLU A 371 -1.97 -8.16 -19.88
N GLY A 372 -1.04 -7.60 -19.11
CA GLY A 372 -0.27 -6.43 -19.54
C GLY A 372 -1.04 -5.10 -19.52
N TYR A 373 -2.21 -4.99 -18.87
CA TYR A 373 -2.94 -3.72 -18.69
C TYR A 373 -2.03 -2.55 -18.22
N HIS A 374 -1.07 -2.86 -17.34
CA HIS A 374 -0.12 -1.92 -16.76
C HIS A 374 0.96 -1.40 -17.73
N LYS A 375 1.11 -1.99 -18.93
CA LYS A 375 2.15 -1.62 -19.91
C LYS A 375 1.88 -0.28 -20.61
N SER A 376 0.65 0.22 -20.55
CA SER A 376 0.28 1.52 -21.13
C SER A 376 -0.74 2.22 -20.24
N GLU A 377 -0.74 3.55 -20.25
CA GLU A 377 -1.73 4.31 -19.48
C GLU A 377 -3.17 4.05 -19.97
N ALA A 378 -3.39 4.02 -21.29
CA ALA A 378 -4.68 3.70 -21.88
C ALA A 378 -5.22 2.32 -21.43
N GLY A 379 -4.34 1.31 -21.34
CA GLY A 379 -4.71 -0.02 -20.83
C GLY A 379 -5.09 -0.03 -19.34
N ARG A 380 -4.49 0.84 -18.52
CA ARG A 380 -4.86 1.03 -17.11
C ARG A 380 -6.20 1.75 -16.97
N LEU A 381 -6.36 2.87 -17.67
CA LEU A 381 -7.57 3.70 -17.60
C LEU A 381 -8.81 2.99 -18.18
N GLY A 382 -8.66 2.29 -19.31
CA GLY A 382 -9.75 1.49 -19.89
C GLY A 382 -10.19 0.32 -18.99
N PHE A 383 -9.27 -0.26 -18.22
CA PHE A 383 -9.63 -1.24 -17.19
C PHE A 383 -10.38 -0.57 -16.02
N GLY A 384 -9.96 0.61 -15.55
CA GLY A 384 -10.68 1.35 -14.50
C GLY A 384 -12.09 1.78 -14.90
N GLU A 385 -12.26 2.28 -16.12
CA GLU A 385 -13.58 2.55 -16.72
C GLU A 385 -14.43 1.27 -16.75
N SER A 386 -13.85 0.15 -17.17
CA SER A 386 -14.56 -1.13 -17.22
C SER A 386 -14.98 -1.63 -15.84
N VAL A 387 -14.20 -1.37 -14.79
CA VAL A 387 -14.57 -1.67 -13.39
C VAL A 387 -15.78 -0.82 -12.96
N ILE A 388 -15.78 0.48 -13.24
CA ILE A 388 -16.91 1.38 -12.94
C ILE A 388 -18.18 0.92 -13.66
N ASN A 389 -18.07 0.63 -14.96
CA ASN A 389 -19.19 0.15 -15.77
C ASN A 389 -19.70 -1.24 -15.32
N THR A 390 -18.80 -2.11 -14.89
CA THR A 390 -19.13 -3.42 -14.29
C THR A 390 -19.93 -3.27 -13.00
N LEU A 391 -19.47 -2.42 -12.07
CA LEU A 391 -20.12 -2.22 -10.76
C LEU A 391 -21.47 -1.51 -10.87
N ARG A 392 -21.69 -0.75 -11.95
CA ARG A 392 -22.98 -0.14 -12.32
C ARG A 392 -23.89 -1.06 -13.14
N SER A 393 -23.36 -2.13 -13.72
CA SER A 393 -24.08 -2.94 -14.70
C SER A 393 -25.24 -3.68 -14.07
N HIS A 394 -26.43 -3.50 -14.66
CA HIS A 394 -27.63 -4.24 -14.31
C HIS A 394 -27.44 -5.76 -14.48
N GLU A 395 -26.63 -6.21 -15.44
CA GLU A 395 -26.32 -7.63 -15.61
C GLU A 395 -25.51 -8.19 -14.43
N VAL A 396 -24.48 -7.46 -13.98
CA VAL A 396 -23.63 -7.90 -12.87
C VAL A 396 -24.41 -7.82 -11.56
N GLY A 397 -25.19 -6.75 -11.34
CA GLY A 397 -26.06 -6.60 -10.18
C GLY A 397 -27.12 -7.71 -10.07
N SER A 398 -27.85 -7.98 -11.15
CA SER A 398 -28.88 -9.04 -11.17
C SER A 398 -28.33 -10.46 -10.98
N ARG A 399 -27.16 -10.78 -11.58
CA ARG A 399 -26.49 -12.09 -11.45
C ARG A 399 -25.78 -12.28 -10.10
N SER A 400 -25.32 -11.20 -9.47
CA SER A 400 -24.67 -11.28 -8.15
C SER A 400 -25.65 -11.09 -6.98
N SER A 401 -26.85 -10.59 -7.21
CA SER A 401 -27.95 -10.69 -6.24
C SER A 401 -28.31 -12.16 -5.97
N ARG A 402 -28.54 -12.49 -4.70
CA ARG A 402 -29.07 -13.80 -4.26
C ARG A 402 -30.61 -13.79 -4.17
N ALA A 403 -31.22 -12.60 -4.11
CA ALA A 403 -32.67 -12.42 -4.08
C ALA A 403 -33.36 -12.65 -5.45
N SER A 404 -32.62 -12.53 -6.55
CA SER A 404 -33.10 -12.68 -7.93
C SER A 404 -33.49 -14.11 -8.34
N SER A 405 -33.42 -15.08 -7.42
CA SER A 405 -34.07 -16.39 -7.58
C SER A 405 -35.60 -16.29 -7.69
N SER A 406 -36.19 -15.21 -7.17
CA SER A 406 -37.56 -14.80 -7.50
C SER A 406 -37.58 -13.92 -8.77
N ARG A 407 -38.25 -14.39 -9.82
CA ARG A 407 -38.38 -13.68 -11.12
C ARG A 407 -39.07 -12.30 -11.06
N LEU A 408 -39.62 -11.92 -9.90
CA LEU A 408 -40.36 -10.66 -9.69
C LEU A 408 -39.61 -9.67 -8.78
N ALA A 409 -38.48 -10.05 -8.19
CA ALA A 409 -37.71 -9.14 -7.34
C ALA A 409 -36.80 -8.25 -8.21
N ALA A 410 -37.10 -6.95 -8.26
CA ALA A 410 -36.12 -5.97 -8.73
C ALA A 410 -34.89 -6.01 -7.81
N PHE A 411 -33.70 -6.24 -8.35
CA PHE A 411 -32.49 -6.21 -7.53
C PHE A 411 -32.15 -4.74 -7.18
N ALA A 412 -31.66 -4.53 -5.96
CA ALA A 412 -31.02 -3.29 -5.57
C ALA A 412 -29.49 -3.43 -5.72
N LEU A 413 -28.79 -2.32 -5.90
CA LEU A 413 -27.34 -2.26 -5.66
C LEU A 413 -27.09 -2.31 -4.14
N PRO A 414 -25.95 -2.86 -3.68
CA PRO A 414 -25.63 -2.90 -2.26
C PRO A 414 -25.41 -1.49 -1.69
N ASP A 415 -25.87 -1.24 -0.46
CA ASP A 415 -25.59 0.00 0.28
C ASP A 415 -24.06 0.18 0.44
N VAL A 416 -23.32 -0.91 0.70
CA VAL A 416 -21.87 -0.88 0.96
C VAL A 416 -21.08 -1.82 0.03
N LEU A 417 -20.02 -1.30 -0.60
CA LEU A 417 -19.02 -2.10 -1.30
C LEU A 417 -17.74 -2.22 -0.46
N ALA A 418 -17.40 -3.44 -0.06
CA ALA A 418 -16.21 -3.75 0.74
C ALA A 418 -15.07 -4.25 -0.16
N PHE A 419 -14.02 -3.43 -0.31
CA PHE A 419 -12.93 -3.68 -1.25
C PHE A 419 -11.73 -4.39 -0.63
N ASN A 420 -11.33 -5.50 -1.25
CA ASN A 420 -9.97 -6.05 -1.17
C ASN A 420 -9.19 -5.56 -2.41
N TYR A 421 -8.11 -4.80 -2.24
CA TYR A 421 -7.37 -4.20 -3.35
C TYR A 421 -5.89 -4.66 -3.37
N GLU A 422 -5.54 -5.50 -4.36
CA GLU A 422 -4.18 -6.06 -4.54
C GLU A 422 -3.48 -5.60 -5.84
N LEU A 423 -4.10 -4.74 -6.64
CA LEU A 423 -3.49 -4.21 -7.87
C LEU A 423 -2.32 -3.29 -7.56
N ARG A 424 -1.19 -3.46 -8.27
CA ARG A 424 0.04 -2.66 -8.05
C ARG A 424 0.10 -1.31 -8.77
N PHE A 425 -0.84 -1.04 -9.68
CA PHE A 425 -0.79 0.12 -10.57
C PHE A 425 -2.10 0.91 -10.47
N PRO A 426 -2.05 2.25 -10.61
CA PRO A 426 -3.25 3.06 -10.70
C PRO A 426 -4.03 2.72 -11.98
N ILE A 427 -5.35 2.70 -11.87
CA ILE A 427 -6.31 2.35 -12.92
C ILE A 427 -7.28 3.49 -13.24
N LEU A 428 -7.29 4.56 -12.44
CA LEU A 428 -8.12 5.75 -12.62
C LEU A 428 -7.26 7.02 -12.55
N SER A 429 -7.65 8.03 -13.33
CA SER A 429 -7.20 9.42 -13.21
C SER A 429 -8.36 10.30 -12.73
N PRO A 430 -8.09 11.53 -12.22
CA PRO A 430 -9.16 12.41 -11.76
C PRO A 430 -10.20 12.70 -12.85
N ALA A 431 -9.75 13.08 -14.04
CA ALA A 431 -10.59 13.29 -15.22
C ALA A 431 -11.49 12.08 -15.56
N VAL A 432 -10.95 10.86 -15.54
CA VAL A 432 -11.75 9.65 -15.83
C VAL A 432 -12.82 9.43 -14.75
N ALA A 433 -12.47 9.63 -13.47
CA ALA A 433 -13.41 9.49 -12.38
C ALA A 433 -14.52 10.57 -12.41
N ALA A 434 -14.15 11.83 -12.67
CA ALA A 434 -15.08 12.95 -12.77
C ALA A 434 -16.01 12.83 -14.00
N ASN A 435 -15.49 12.46 -15.16
CA ASN A 435 -16.28 12.22 -16.38
C ASN A 435 -17.29 11.07 -16.23
N LEU A 436 -16.97 10.07 -15.41
CA LEU A 436 -17.87 8.94 -15.14
C LEU A 436 -18.80 9.18 -13.95
N ALA A 437 -18.51 10.15 -13.07
CA ALA A 437 -19.39 10.49 -11.95
C ALA A 437 -20.77 10.94 -12.45
N PRO A 438 -21.88 10.53 -11.78
CA PRO A 438 -23.21 10.92 -12.22
C PRO A 438 -23.42 12.41 -11.97
N SER A 439 -23.90 13.13 -12.99
CA SER A 439 -24.22 14.56 -12.89
C SER A 439 -25.32 14.77 -11.84
N SER A 440 -25.10 15.66 -10.87
CA SER A 440 -26.12 16.08 -9.90
C SER A 440 -27.24 16.83 -10.62
N SER A 441 -28.29 16.10 -10.95
CA SER A 441 -29.37 16.52 -11.85
C SER A 441 -30.55 17.08 -11.05
N SER A 442 -30.39 18.26 -10.45
CA SER A 442 -31.53 18.98 -9.81
C SER A 442 -31.36 20.48 -9.56
N SER A 443 -30.18 21.09 -9.68
CA SER A 443 -30.05 22.57 -9.54
C SER A 443 -30.51 23.29 -10.81
N SER A 444 -31.74 23.82 -10.80
CA SER A 444 -32.34 24.57 -11.90
C SER A 444 -31.60 25.86 -12.30
N ASP A 445 -30.71 26.36 -11.43
CA ASP A 445 -30.08 27.68 -11.55
C ASP A 445 -28.62 27.64 -12.00
N GLY A 446 -28.09 26.48 -12.38
CA GLY A 446 -26.74 26.36 -12.92
C GLY A 446 -26.19 24.94 -12.88
N VAL A 447 -25.31 24.63 -13.83
CA VAL A 447 -24.67 23.31 -13.94
C VAL A 447 -23.68 23.14 -12.78
N ALA A 448 -24.13 22.45 -11.73
CA ALA A 448 -23.24 21.92 -10.70
C ALA A 448 -22.40 20.77 -11.30
N LEU A 449 -21.30 21.14 -11.96
CA LEU A 449 -20.28 20.19 -12.38
C LEU A 449 -19.68 19.53 -11.14
N VAL A 450 -19.54 18.21 -11.16
CA VAL A 450 -18.71 17.49 -10.17
C VAL A 450 -17.29 18.03 -10.33
N GLN A 451 -16.79 18.72 -9.30
CA GLN A 451 -15.44 19.26 -9.31
C GLN A 451 -14.45 18.12 -9.53
N GLU A 452 -13.57 18.25 -10.52
CA GLU A 452 -12.54 17.25 -10.77
C GLU A 452 -11.63 17.15 -9.53
N PRO A 453 -11.40 15.93 -8.99
CA PRO A 453 -10.50 15.74 -7.86
C PRO A 453 -9.09 16.27 -8.17
N LEU A 454 -8.38 16.72 -7.14
CA LEU A 454 -6.97 17.08 -7.34
C LEU A 454 -6.15 15.81 -7.67
N PRO A 455 -5.07 15.92 -8.46
CA PRO A 455 -4.13 14.82 -8.69
C PRO A 455 -3.60 14.24 -7.37
N PHE A 456 -3.18 12.98 -7.39
CA PHE A 456 -2.63 12.32 -6.20
C PHE A 456 -1.46 13.11 -5.60
N ALA A 457 -1.63 13.54 -4.36
CA ALA A 457 -0.57 13.98 -3.47
C ALA A 457 -0.43 12.97 -2.31
N HIS A 458 0.77 12.90 -1.73
CA HIS A 458 0.97 12.13 -0.50
C HIS A 458 0.19 12.74 0.66
N PHE A 459 -0.41 11.88 1.48
CA PHE A 459 -1.26 12.33 2.58
C PHE A 459 -0.42 12.99 3.68
N PRO A 460 -0.76 14.21 4.15
CA PRO A 460 -0.09 14.81 5.30
C PRO A 460 -0.27 13.92 6.52
N TYR A 461 0.82 13.72 7.27
CA TYR A 461 0.78 12.96 8.52
C TYR A 461 0.02 13.71 9.62
N ALA A 462 -0.41 12.97 10.64
CA ALA A 462 -1.06 13.53 11.81
C ALA A 462 -0.13 14.52 12.54
N GLU A 463 -0.70 15.62 13.03
CA GLU A 463 0.04 16.74 13.65
C GLU A 463 0.95 16.29 14.81
N THR A 464 0.55 15.27 15.58
CA THR A 464 1.34 14.70 16.67
C THR A 464 2.71 14.20 16.19
N TRP A 465 2.79 13.63 14.98
CA TRP A 465 4.02 13.05 14.44
C TRP A 465 4.89 14.09 13.74
N THR A 466 4.28 15.06 13.05
CA THR A 466 5.04 16.20 12.51
C THR A 466 5.66 16.97 13.67
N SER A 467 4.87 17.33 14.70
CA SER A 467 5.36 18.04 15.89
C SER A 467 6.46 17.28 16.64
N LEU A 468 6.37 15.94 16.74
CA LEU A 468 7.42 15.12 17.36
C LEU A 468 8.70 15.11 16.52
N ALA A 469 8.57 15.01 15.19
CA ALA A 469 9.69 15.10 14.28
C ALA A 469 10.35 16.50 14.29
N ASP A 470 9.56 17.57 14.37
CA ASP A 470 10.05 18.95 14.49
C ASP A 470 10.92 19.14 15.74
N VAL A 471 10.49 18.57 16.88
CA VAL A 471 11.27 18.59 18.13
C VAL A 471 12.59 17.82 17.98
N VAL A 472 12.58 16.65 17.33
CA VAL A 472 13.79 15.86 17.09
C VAL A 472 14.74 16.58 16.11
N ALA A 473 14.24 17.07 14.98
CA ALA A 473 15.04 17.80 13.99
C ALA A 473 15.63 19.08 14.58
N SER A 474 14.87 19.83 15.39
CA SER A 474 15.35 21.03 16.09
C SER A 474 16.48 20.74 17.07
N ARG A 475 16.43 19.59 17.79
CA ARG A 475 17.55 19.13 18.66
C ARG A 475 18.79 18.76 17.86
N LEU A 476 18.60 18.17 16.68
CA LEU A 476 19.70 17.68 15.84
C LEU A 476 20.36 18.78 14.98
N SER A 477 19.65 19.87 14.68
CA SER A 477 20.14 20.92 13.79
C SER A 477 21.49 21.54 14.23
N PRO A 478 22.49 21.68 13.34
CA PRO A 478 22.52 21.18 11.97
C PRO A 478 23.01 19.72 11.87
N PHE A 479 22.31 18.92 11.05
CA PHE A 479 22.58 17.49 10.87
C PHE A 479 22.55 17.00 9.41
N VAL A 480 23.15 15.83 9.21
CA VAL A 480 23.03 15.06 7.96
C VAL A 480 22.05 13.91 8.20
N ALA A 481 20.97 13.82 7.44
CA ALA A 481 20.14 12.62 7.39
C ALA A 481 20.65 11.66 6.30
N ILE A 482 20.70 10.38 6.63
CA ILE A 482 21.00 9.28 5.72
C ILE A 482 19.77 8.40 5.66
N HIS A 483 19.26 8.12 4.45
CA HIS A 483 18.35 6.99 4.25
C HIS A 483 19.06 5.89 3.47
N TRP A 484 19.26 4.73 4.12
CA TRP A 484 19.94 3.58 3.56
C TRP A 484 19.08 2.31 3.65
N ARG A 485 18.41 1.98 2.54
CA ARG A 485 17.64 0.74 2.36
C ARG A 485 18.59 -0.40 1.95
N THR A 486 18.95 -1.23 2.91
CA THR A 486 19.92 -2.33 2.80
C THR A 486 19.29 -3.65 2.37
N GLU A 487 17.98 -3.85 2.52
CA GLU A 487 17.30 -5.15 2.31
C GLU A 487 17.40 -5.72 0.87
N THR A 488 17.85 -4.90 -0.07
CA THR A 488 17.99 -5.25 -1.49
C THR A 488 19.44 -5.25 -1.98
N LEU A 489 20.39 -5.03 -1.08
CA LEU A 489 21.83 -5.05 -1.38
C LEU A 489 22.40 -6.44 -1.08
N PRO A 490 23.20 -7.03 -1.99
CA PRO A 490 24.01 -8.20 -1.66
C PRO A 490 24.93 -7.87 -0.46
N PRO A 491 25.12 -8.78 0.53
CA PRO A 491 25.96 -8.52 1.69
C PRO A 491 27.40 -8.10 1.34
N ALA A 492 27.92 -8.59 0.21
CA ALA A 492 29.22 -8.22 -0.33
C ALA A 492 29.35 -6.71 -0.65
N ASN A 493 28.25 -6.05 -1.04
CA ASN A 493 28.24 -4.63 -1.39
C ASN A 493 28.17 -3.72 -0.15
N LEU A 494 27.70 -4.22 1.00
CA LEU A 494 27.47 -3.41 2.20
C LEU A 494 28.76 -2.77 2.73
N ALA A 495 29.87 -3.52 2.78
CA ALA A 495 31.16 -3.02 3.29
C ALA A 495 31.83 -1.93 2.41
N PRO A 496 31.91 -2.05 1.07
CA PRO A 496 32.41 -0.96 0.23
C PRO A 496 31.42 0.23 0.18
N CYS A 497 30.10 0.01 0.16
CA CYS A 497 29.11 1.09 0.28
C CYS A 497 29.23 1.86 1.61
N ALA A 498 29.41 1.16 2.74
CA ALA A 498 29.72 1.78 4.03
C ALA A 498 30.99 2.65 3.97
N SER A 499 32.02 2.15 3.29
CA SER A 499 33.30 2.86 3.14
C SER A 499 33.16 4.14 2.31
N SER A 500 32.39 4.09 1.21
CA SER A 500 32.05 5.29 0.42
C SER A 500 31.18 6.28 1.19
N LEU A 501 30.21 5.80 1.98
CA LEU A 501 29.37 6.65 2.83
C LEU A 501 30.22 7.42 3.85
N LEU A 502 31.14 6.74 4.54
CA LEU A 502 32.08 7.38 5.48
C LEU A 502 32.97 8.42 4.79
N ALA A 503 33.46 8.15 3.58
CA ALA A 503 34.23 9.11 2.80
C ALA A 503 33.39 10.35 2.40
N LYS A 504 32.11 10.17 2.03
CA LYS A 504 31.19 11.27 1.72
C LYS A 504 30.88 12.12 2.96
N LEU A 505 30.63 11.49 4.11
CA LEU A 505 30.44 12.21 5.40
C LEU A 505 31.69 12.99 5.81
N ALA A 506 32.89 12.43 5.62
CA ALA A 506 34.15 13.12 5.88
C ALA A 506 34.44 14.26 4.89
N ALA A 507 33.84 14.26 3.69
CA ALA A 507 33.83 15.43 2.82
C ALA A 507 32.87 16.50 3.34
N LEU A 508 31.61 16.14 3.62
CA LEU A 508 30.58 17.07 4.12
C LEU A 508 30.99 17.73 5.45
N LYS A 509 31.65 17.02 6.36
CA LYS A 509 32.17 17.59 7.63
C LYS A 509 33.32 18.58 7.43
N ARG A 510 34.10 18.46 6.35
CA ARG A 510 35.14 19.45 6.01
C ARG A 510 34.54 20.70 5.35
N GLU A 511 33.49 20.52 4.57
CA GLU A 511 32.71 21.58 3.92
C GLU A 511 31.86 22.36 4.93
N HIS A 512 31.27 21.67 5.91
CA HIS A 512 30.42 22.23 6.96
C HIS A 512 30.91 21.80 8.36
N PRO A 513 31.92 22.47 8.93
CA PRO A 513 32.52 22.10 10.23
C PRO A 513 31.53 22.12 11.42
N SER A 514 30.42 22.86 11.31
CA SER A 514 29.39 22.98 12.35
C SER A 514 28.53 21.72 12.53
N LEU A 515 28.47 20.83 11.52
CA LEU A 515 27.67 19.60 11.58
C LEU A 515 28.04 18.78 12.82
N ARG A 516 27.04 18.39 13.61
CA ARG A 516 27.25 17.59 14.83
C ARG A 516 26.70 16.18 14.70
N HIS A 517 25.51 16.05 14.13
CA HIS A 517 24.79 14.80 14.12
C HIS A 517 24.66 14.20 12.72
N VAL A 518 24.65 12.87 12.69
CA VAL A 518 24.34 12.04 11.54
C VAL A 518 23.15 11.17 11.92
N TYR A 519 21.99 11.47 11.36
CA TYR A 519 20.76 10.72 11.57
C TYR A 519 20.66 9.60 10.55
N LEU A 520 20.52 8.34 10.98
CA LEU A 520 20.47 7.18 10.11
C LEU A 520 19.09 6.52 10.13
N ALA A 521 18.31 6.73 9.07
CA ALA A 521 17.11 5.97 8.75
C ALA A 521 17.51 4.72 7.92
N THR A 522 17.22 3.53 8.42
CA THR A 522 17.58 2.27 7.75
C THR A 522 16.59 1.15 8.04
N ASP A 523 16.43 0.24 7.10
CA ASP A 523 15.63 -0.99 7.27
C ASP A 523 16.35 -2.06 8.10
N TYR A 524 17.66 -1.90 8.31
CA TYR A 524 18.50 -2.81 9.08
C TYR A 524 18.32 -2.60 10.60
N PRO A 525 18.17 -3.65 11.43
CA PRO A 525 18.02 -3.53 12.88
C PRO A 525 19.37 -3.19 13.55
N ILE A 526 19.82 -1.95 13.40
CA ILE A 526 21.15 -1.48 13.82
C ILE A 526 21.31 -1.43 15.34
N GLU A 527 20.19 -1.25 16.04
CA GLU A 527 20.01 -1.29 17.49
C GLU A 527 20.53 -2.59 18.11
N GLN A 528 20.36 -3.72 17.40
CA GLN A 528 20.85 -5.03 17.86
C GLN A 528 22.38 -5.12 17.90
N LEU A 529 23.08 -4.24 17.17
CA LEU A 529 24.54 -4.20 17.12
C LEU A 529 25.16 -3.18 18.07
N ASP A 530 24.40 -2.15 18.43
CA ASP A 530 24.83 -1.08 19.33
C ASP A 530 23.65 -0.62 20.20
N PRO A 531 23.52 -1.16 21.43
CA PRO A 531 22.43 -0.79 22.34
C PRO A 531 22.36 0.71 22.66
N GLN A 532 23.44 1.47 22.43
CA GLN A 532 23.43 2.94 22.56
C GLN A 532 22.52 3.62 21.52
N LEU A 533 22.16 2.92 20.44
CA LEU A 533 21.24 3.40 19.41
C LEU A 533 19.76 3.07 19.71
N ALA A 534 19.45 2.28 20.75
CA ALA A 534 18.09 2.15 21.29
C ALA A 534 18.08 1.73 22.76
N PRO A 535 18.42 2.64 23.69
CA PRO A 535 18.42 2.33 25.12
C PRO A 535 17.01 2.12 25.71
N SER A 536 15.94 2.36 24.94
CA SER A 536 14.54 2.10 25.31
C SER A 536 14.03 0.70 24.92
N VAL A 537 14.83 -0.11 24.23
CA VAL A 537 14.42 -1.46 23.77
C VAL A 537 14.97 -2.51 24.72
N ASP A 538 14.08 -3.35 25.27
CA ASP A 538 14.47 -4.42 26.19
C ASP A 538 15.48 -5.38 25.52
N PRO A 539 16.64 -5.68 26.16
CA PRO A 539 17.66 -6.55 25.60
C PRO A 539 17.13 -7.93 25.21
N GLY A 540 17.14 -8.23 23.91
CA GLY A 540 16.60 -9.48 23.34
C GLY A 540 15.28 -9.32 22.59
N THR A 541 14.65 -8.14 22.61
CA THR A 541 13.50 -7.84 21.73
C THR A 541 14.00 -7.57 20.31
N GLU A 542 13.66 -8.44 19.36
CA GLU A 542 13.96 -8.21 17.95
C GLU A 542 13.08 -7.09 17.36
N VAL A 543 13.61 -5.87 17.34
CA VAL A 543 12.96 -4.74 16.64
C VAL A 543 13.17 -4.89 15.13
N ALA A 544 12.13 -5.33 14.43
CA ALA A 544 12.10 -5.44 12.98
C ALA A 544 11.58 -4.14 12.33
N HIS A 545 12.50 -3.30 11.84
CA HIS A 545 12.14 -2.09 11.06
C HIS A 545 11.50 -2.41 9.70
N SER A 546 11.80 -3.57 9.12
CA SER A 546 11.15 -4.10 7.92
C SER A 546 10.72 -5.55 8.18
N GLY A 547 9.40 -5.79 8.22
CA GLY A 547 8.82 -7.12 8.44
C GLY A 547 9.14 -8.13 7.32
N THR A 548 9.53 -7.64 6.13
CA THR A 548 10.08 -8.49 5.06
C THR A 548 11.58 -8.73 5.22
N PHE A 549 12.35 -7.70 5.59
CA PHE A 549 13.82 -7.85 5.66
C PHE A 549 14.27 -8.72 6.83
N ALA A 550 13.62 -8.63 7.99
CA ALA A 550 13.99 -9.40 9.19
C ALA A 550 14.12 -10.91 8.91
N LYS A 551 13.26 -11.47 8.05
CA LYS A 551 13.30 -12.89 7.62
C LYS A 551 14.50 -13.26 6.74
N SER A 552 15.30 -12.27 6.30
CA SER A 552 16.42 -12.40 5.35
C SER A 552 17.73 -11.73 5.81
N VAL A 553 17.76 -11.14 7.01
CA VAL A 553 19.01 -10.69 7.64
C VAL A 553 19.90 -11.92 7.89
N THR A 554 21.21 -11.77 7.66
CA THR A 554 22.19 -12.85 7.84
C THR A 554 23.42 -12.36 8.60
N GLU A 555 24.23 -13.28 9.14
CA GLU A 555 25.48 -12.94 9.83
C GLU A 555 26.42 -12.07 8.97
N GLN A 556 26.40 -12.20 7.65
CA GLN A 556 27.18 -11.31 6.76
C GLN A 556 26.71 -9.85 6.83
N HIS A 557 25.40 -9.60 6.97
CA HIS A 557 24.87 -8.26 7.19
C HIS A 557 25.32 -7.73 8.57
N HIS A 558 25.21 -8.55 9.63
CA HIS A 558 25.68 -8.15 10.96
C HIS A 558 27.19 -7.86 11.00
N VAL A 559 28.03 -8.63 10.31
CA VAL A 559 29.48 -8.37 10.17
C VAL A 559 29.75 -7.06 9.43
N ALA A 560 29.04 -6.81 8.31
CA ALA A 560 29.20 -5.57 7.55
C ALA A 560 28.77 -4.33 8.35
N MET A 561 27.64 -4.39 9.05
CA MET A 561 27.12 -3.27 9.83
C MET A 561 27.91 -3.04 11.13
N ARG A 562 28.42 -4.09 11.80
CA ARG A 562 29.40 -3.95 12.90
C ARG A 562 30.67 -3.26 12.42
N ARG A 563 31.15 -3.61 11.21
CA ARG A 563 32.30 -2.94 10.59
C ARG A 563 32.01 -1.47 10.30
N PHE A 564 30.84 -1.14 9.73
CA PHE A 564 30.42 0.25 9.51
C PHE A 564 30.41 1.06 10.82
N LEU A 565 29.75 0.58 11.87
CA LEU A 565 29.67 1.26 13.17
C LEU A 565 31.06 1.51 13.79
N ARG A 566 31.92 0.49 13.81
CA ARG A 566 33.30 0.62 14.30
C ARG A 566 34.12 1.60 13.47
N ASP A 567 34.01 1.51 12.14
CA ASP A 567 34.79 2.35 11.24
C ASP A 567 34.26 3.81 11.23
N PHE A 568 32.97 4.04 11.48
CA PHE A 568 32.37 5.35 11.80
C PHE A 568 32.97 5.93 13.08
N LYS A 569 32.84 5.21 14.21
CA LYS A 569 33.37 5.64 15.53
C LYS A 569 34.87 5.95 15.43
N ARG A 570 35.65 5.15 14.68
CA ARG A 570 37.09 5.41 14.43
C ARG A 570 37.35 6.66 13.60
N THR A 571 36.54 6.93 12.57
CA THR A 571 36.74 8.04 11.62
C THR A 571 36.40 9.39 12.23
N PHE A 572 35.38 9.43 13.10
CA PHE A 572 34.88 10.67 13.71
C PHE A 572 35.19 10.81 15.21
N ALA A 573 36.07 9.95 15.76
CA ALA A 573 36.52 10.04 17.15
C ALA A 573 37.21 11.39 17.46
N PRO A 574 37.08 11.93 18.69
CA PRO A 574 37.82 13.09 19.14
C PRO A 574 39.35 12.92 18.98
N GLY A 575 40.03 13.98 18.54
CA GLY A 575 41.50 14.07 18.58
C GLY A 575 42.28 13.26 17.52
N ARG A 576 41.63 12.53 16.61
CA ARG A 576 42.33 11.73 15.57
C ARG A 576 42.35 12.30 14.15
N GLY A 577 41.69 13.43 13.91
CA GLY A 577 41.60 14.07 12.59
C GLY A 577 42.14 15.49 12.55
N ARG A 578 42.70 15.90 11.40
CA ARG A 578 43.03 17.31 11.08
C ARG A 578 41.80 18.21 10.88
N ALA A 579 40.58 17.66 10.94
CA ALA A 579 39.34 18.42 10.86
C ALA A 579 39.10 19.14 12.19
N ALA A 580 39.29 20.46 12.20
CA ALA A 580 38.98 21.30 13.35
C ALA A 580 37.46 21.36 13.56
N GLY A 581 36.97 20.82 14.67
CA GLY A 581 35.56 20.86 15.03
C GLY A 581 35.15 19.76 16.02
N PRO A 582 33.90 19.77 16.51
CA PRO A 582 33.35 18.68 17.31
C PRO A 582 33.27 17.38 16.48
N PRO A 583 33.32 16.20 17.13
CA PRO A 583 33.11 14.92 16.45
C PRO A 583 31.74 14.86 15.77
N LEU A 584 31.59 13.97 14.78
CA LEU A 584 30.26 13.60 14.28
C LEU A 584 29.71 12.45 15.12
N GLU A 585 28.49 12.64 15.61
CA GLU A 585 27.75 11.64 16.37
C GLU A 585 26.70 10.93 15.50
N LEU A 586 26.63 9.60 15.60
CA LEU A 586 25.60 8.81 14.94
C LEU A 586 24.36 8.72 15.85
N THR A 587 23.18 8.88 15.27
CA THR A 587 21.90 8.72 15.95
C THR A 587 20.84 8.09 15.03
N THR A 588 19.74 7.65 15.62
CA THR A 588 18.56 7.02 15.01
C THR A 588 17.31 7.55 15.72
N PHE A 589 16.10 7.35 15.17
CA PHE A 589 14.89 7.74 15.90
C PHE A 589 14.81 7.10 17.28
N SER A 590 15.12 5.80 17.38
CA SER A 590 15.09 5.01 18.62
C SER A 590 15.96 5.61 19.74
N LYS A 591 17.10 6.23 19.39
CA LYS A 591 17.98 6.91 20.35
C LYS A 591 17.41 8.27 20.80
N GLU A 592 16.95 9.10 19.87
CA GLU A 592 16.36 10.41 20.20
C GLU A 592 15.05 10.28 20.99
N GLN A 593 14.24 9.27 20.66
CA GLN A 593 13.05 8.86 21.41
C GLN A 593 13.38 8.56 22.87
N ALA A 594 14.46 7.81 23.13
CA ALA A 594 14.90 7.48 24.48
C ALA A 594 15.40 8.72 25.24
N ALA A 595 16.18 9.60 24.60
CA ALA A 595 16.66 10.85 25.21
C ALA A 595 15.49 11.80 25.57
N LEU A 596 14.50 11.94 24.67
CA LEU A 596 13.27 12.69 24.93
C LEU A 596 12.43 12.06 26.06
N ALA A 597 12.42 10.73 26.16
CA ALA A 597 11.71 10.03 27.22
C ALA A 597 12.42 10.06 28.58
N GLN A 598 13.73 10.32 28.62
CA GLN A 598 14.50 10.52 29.86
C GLN A 598 14.41 11.98 30.33
N GLY A 599 14.43 12.94 29.39
CA GLY A 599 14.43 14.38 29.69
C GLY A 599 15.82 14.95 30.03
N ASP A 600 16.88 14.17 29.82
CA ASP A 600 18.23 14.43 30.32
C ASP A 600 18.92 15.70 29.77
N ASP A 601 18.39 16.30 28.70
CA ASP A 601 18.98 17.48 28.04
C ASP A 601 18.23 18.80 28.33
N GLY A 602 17.24 18.80 29.22
CA GLY A 602 16.36 19.97 29.46
C GLY A 602 15.39 20.28 28.30
N ALA A 603 15.44 19.50 27.23
CA ALA A 603 14.48 19.51 26.13
C ALA A 603 13.17 18.82 26.55
N SER A 604 12.32 19.55 27.27
CA SER A 604 10.95 19.12 27.55
C SER A 604 10.10 19.11 26.27
N LEU A 605 9.13 18.19 26.20
CA LEU A 605 8.13 18.19 25.14
C LEU A 605 7.27 19.47 25.25
N PRO A 606 6.93 20.14 24.14
CA PRO A 606 5.92 21.18 24.13
C PRO A 606 4.62 20.70 24.81
N PRO A 607 3.98 21.48 25.70
CA PRO A 607 2.84 21.00 26.49
C PRO A 607 1.69 20.42 25.65
N ARG A 608 1.42 20.99 24.48
CA ARG A 608 0.43 20.48 23.51
C ARG A 608 0.81 19.09 22.98
N LEU A 609 2.07 18.88 22.62
CA LEU A 609 2.57 17.58 22.14
C LEU A 609 2.56 16.53 23.27
N ALA A 610 2.92 16.94 24.49
CA ALA A 610 2.83 16.06 25.66
C ALA A 610 1.38 15.58 25.90
N ALA A 611 0.40 16.50 25.86
CA ALA A 611 -1.02 16.16 25.97
C ALA A 611 -1.49 15.26 24.81
N GLN A 612 -1.10 15.55 23.57
CA GLN A 612 -1.42 14.71 22.41
C GLN A 612 -0.89 13.28 22.58
N LEU A 613 0.37 13.11 22.98
CA LEU A 613 0.98 11.80 23.21
C LEU A 613 0.33 11.06 24.39
N ALA A 614 0.01 11.74 25.50
CA ALA A 614 -0.69 11.14 26.65
C ALA A 614 -2.10 10.62 26.29
N ASN A 615 -2.76 11.22 25.30
CA ASN A 615 -4.09 10.81 24.85
C ASN A 615 -4.06 9.54 23.98
N LEU A 616 -2.95 9.24 23.28
CA LEU A 616 -2.85 8.07 22.40
C LEU A 616 -2.91 6.72 23.13
N THR A 617 -2.46 6.68 24.38
CA THR A 617 -2.48 5.47 25.23
C THR A 617 -3.66 5.43 26.18
N SER A 618 -4.54 6.43 26.16
CA SER A 618 -5.74 6.45 27.01
C SER A 618 -6.76 5.42 26.48
N PRO A 619 -7.20 4.45 27.30
CA PRO A 619 -8.08 3.35 26.85
C PRO A 619 -9.53 3.78 26.51
N THR A 620 -9.78 5.10 26.48
CA THR A 620 -11.08 5.75 26.35
C THR A 620 -11.29 6.44 25.00
N LEU A 621 -10.60 5.99 23.93
CA LEU A 621 -10.92 6.33 22.52
C LEU A 621 -12.23 5.66 22.04
N SER A 622 -13.26 5.67 22.88
CA SER A 622 -14.65 5.59 22.44
C SER A 622 -15.00 6.90 21.71
N PRO A 623 -15.83 6.87 20.65
CA PRO A 623 -16.13 8.06 19.86
C PRO A 623 -16.73 9.16 20.75
N ALA A 624 -16.23 10.39 20.58
CA ALA A 624 -16.52 11.51 21.46
C ALA A 624 -18.01 11.89 21.44
N THR A 625 -18.73 11.53 22.50
CA THR A 625 -20.00 12.18 22.85
C THR A 625 -19.68 13.59 23.36
N SER A 626 -19.81 14.57 22.46
CA SER A 626 -19.47 15.97 22.66
C SER A 626 -20.43 16.70 23.62
N SER A 627 -20.45 16.33 24.90
CA SER A 627 -21.29 17.00 25.92
C SER A 627 -20.85 16.75 27.38
N SER A 628 -19.61 17.08 27.75
CA SER A 628 -19.28 17.34 29.16
C SER A 628 -18.20 18.42 29.31
N THR A 629 -18.61 19.63 29.68
CA THR A 629 -17.71 20.75 30.01
C THR A 629 -17.13 20.62 31.43
N GLY A 630 -16.81 19.39 31.84
CA GLY A 630 -16.15 19.10 33.11
C GLY A 630 -14.65 19.29 32.95
N ALA A 631 -14.15 20.49 33.28
CA ALA A 631 -12.72 20.72 33.39
C ALA A 631 -12.15 19.86 34.52
N LEU A 632 -11.56 18.73 34.16
CA LEU A 632 -10.71 17.96 35.05
C LEU A 632 -9.36 18.68 35.12
N ASP A 633 -8.97 19.10 36.33
CA ASP A 633 -7.61 19.54 36.66
C ASP A 633 -6.67 18.32 36.60
N ASP A 634 -6.39 17.86 35.38
CA ASP A 634 -5.43 16.81 35.11
C ASP A 634 -4.02 17.35 35.40
N ASP A 635 -3.43 16.92 36.52
CA ASP A 635 -2.13 17.40 37.01
C ASP A 635 -1.08 17.37 35.88
N PRO A 636 -0.42 18.50 35.55
CA PRO A 636 0.59 18.55 34.48
C PRO A 636 1.72 17.54 34.66
N VAL A 637 2.04 17.13 35.90
CA VAL A 637 3.01 16.06 36.19
C VAL A 637 2.51 14.71 35.66
N SER A 638 1.22 14.41 35.82
CA SER A 638 0.58 13.20 35.29
C SER A 638 0.57 13.17 33.75
N VAL A 639 0.29 14.31 33.11
CA VAL A 639 0.32 14.42 31.63
C VAL A 639 1.73 14.19 31.09
N SER A 640 2.75 14.82 31.69
CA SER A 640 4.15 14.61 31.28
C SER A 640 4.61 13.17 31.48
N ALA A 641 4.25 12.52 32.59
CA ALA A 641 4.59 11.13 32.85
C ALA A 641 3.93 10.16 31.84
N ARG A 642 2.66 10.37 31.49
CA ARG A 642 1.96 9.62 30.44
C ARG A 642 2.56 9.83 29.06
N ALA A 643 2.94 11.06 28.73
CA ALA A 643 3.61 11.38 27.46
C ALA A 643 4.95 10.64 27.32
N GLN A 644 5.78 10.66 28.38
CA GLN A 644 7.04 9.90 28.41
C GLN A 644 6.81 8.39 28.34
N ALA A 645 5.80 7.85 29.01
CA ALA A 645 5.45 6.43 28.92
C ALA A 645 5.03 6.04 27.49
N THR A 646 4.25 6.89 26.82
CA THR A 646 3.89 6.73 25.40
C THR A 646 5.13 6.78 24.51
N LEU A 647 6.05 7.74 24.74
CA LEU A 647 7.32 7.79 24.00
C LEU A 647 8.14 6.52 24.17
N ARG A 648 8.29 5.96 25.38
CA ARG A 648 9.01 4.69 25.59
C ARG A 648 8.36 3.51 24.88
N SER A 649 7.05 3.58 24.61
CA SER A 649 6.25 2.50 24.04
C SER A 649 5.83 2.70 22.57
N LEU A 650 6.35 3.69 21.83
CA LEU A 650 5.95 3.93 20.44
C LEU A 650 6.06 2.68 19.54
N GLY A 651 7.10 1.86 19.72
CA GLY A 651 7.27 0.62 18.95
C GLY A 651 6.24 -0.48 19.24
N THR A 652 5.72 -0.54 20.47
CA THR A 652 4.64 -1.48 20.84
C THR A 652 3.26 -0.89 20.57
N LEU A 653 3.14 0.44 20.58
CA LEU A 653 1.96 1.20 20.15
C LEU A 653 1.72 1.04 18.64
N ASP A 654 2.74 1.22 17.80
CA ASP A 654 2.73 0.80 16.40
C ASP A 654 4.12 0.86 15.73
N SER A 655 4.62 -0.27 15.21
CA SER A 655 5.94 -0.33 14.56
C SER A 655 6.04 0.49 13.26
N GLY A 656 4.92 0.84 12.62
CA GLY A 656 4.91 1.70 11.43
C GLY A 656 5.28 3.16 11.73
N LEU A 657 5.21 3.60 13.00
CA LEU A 657 5.56 4.97 13.38
C LEU A 657 7.04 5.28 13.13
N TYR A 658 7.95 4.32 13.33
CA TYR A 658 9.38 4.52 13.07
C TYR A 658 9.64 4.98 11.64
N GLY A 659 9.05 4.33 10.64
CA GLY A 659 9.20 4.73 9.24
C GLY A 659 8.56 6.09 8.92
N ILE A 660 7.47 6.46 9.60
CA ILE A 660 6.84 7.79 9.45
C ILE A 660 7.76 8.87 10.04
N LEU A 661 8.26 8.65 11.25
CA LEU A 661 9.08 9.59 11.99
C LEU A 661 10.48 9.74 11.37
N ASP A 662 11.10 8.65 10.91
CA ASP A 662 12.34 8.68 10.10
C ASP A 662 12.17 9.56 8.86
N LYS A 663 11.03 9.44 8.15
CA LYS A 663 10.74 10.23 6.94
C LYS A 663 10.58 11.71 7.28
N LEU A 664 9.85 12.03 8.35
CA LEU A 664 9.61 13.40 8.80
C LEU A 664 10.88 14.08 9.30
N VAL A 665 11.66 13.42 10.16
CA VAL A 665 12.94 13.97 10.67
C VAL A 665 13.94 14.13 9.53
N ALA A 666 14.11 13.12 8.67
CA ALA A 666 15.05 13.22 7.55
C ALA A 666 14.66 14.30 6.53
N ALA A 667 13.37 14.64 6.40
CA ALA A 667 12.92 15.70 5.50
C ALA A 667 13.45 17.08 5.93
N GLN A 668 13.63 17.30 7.23
CA GLN A 668 14.06 18.58 7.79
C GLN A 668 15.59 18.76 7.87
N ALA A 669 16.37 17.73 7.60
CA ALA A 669 17.83 17.78 7.71
C ALA A 669 18.47 18.83 6.78
N GLU A 670 19.49 19.55 7.22
CA GLU A 670 20.15 20.53 6.35
C GLU A 670 20.81 19.85 5.14
N LEU A 671 21.30 18.63 5.31
CA LEU A 671 21.85 17.78 4.26
C LEU A 671 21.19 16.41 4.25
N PHE A 672 20.81 15.91 3.07
CA PHE A 672 20.31 14.55 2.89
C PHE A 672 21.23 13.71 2.03
N VAL A 673 21.48 12.47 2.45
CA VAL A 673 22.39 11.51 1.81
C VAL A 673 21.68 10.19 1.56
N THR A 674 21.80 9.64 0.36
CA THR A 674 21.28 8.30 0.04
C THR A 674 22.17 7.55 -0.94
N GLY A 675 22.09 6.21 -0.95
CA GLY A 675 22.89 5.41 -1.87
C GLY A 675 22.48 5.66 -3.33
N VAL A 676 23.43 5.63 -4.26
CA VAL A 676 23.11 5.65 -5.70
C VAL A 676 22.25 4.42 -6.01
N PRO A 677 21.05 4.60 -6.59
CA PRO A 677 20.21 3.50 -7.04
C PRO A 677 20.87 2.78 -8.23
N GLY A 678 20.78 1.45 -8.24
CA GLY A 678 21.24 0.65 -9.39
C GLY A 678 20.51 1.03 -10.70
N ALA A 679 21.25 1.03 -11.81
CA ALA A 679 20.69 1.31 -13.13
C ALA A 679 19.94 0.07 -13.67
N GLY A 680 18.62 0.16 -13.77
CA GLY A 680 17.77 -0.91 -14.28
C GLY A 680 17.72 -2.12 -13.34
N SER A 681 17.93 -3.32 -13.88
CA SER A 681 18.02 -4.57 -13.11
C SER A 681 19.41 -4.86 -12.55
N SER A 682 20.42 -4.05 -12.88
CA SER A 682 21.79 -4.25 -12.41
C SER A 682 22.01 -3.64 -11.03
N THR A 683 22.47 -4.46 -10.09
CA THR A 683 22.94 -4.03 -8.77
C THR A 683 24.45 -3.71 -8.76
N ALA A 684 25.15 -3.86 -9.89
CA ALA A 684 26.54 -3.44 -10.01
C ALA A 684 26.65 -1.92 -9.83
N GLY A 685 27.57 -1.47 -8.97
CA GLY A 685 27.71 -0.06 -8.59
C GLY A 685 26.72 0.46 -7.53
N ALA A 686 25.62 -0.27 -7.28
CA ALA A 686 24.49 0.22 -6.47
C ALA A 686 24.77 0.17 -4.97
N CYS A 687 24.46 1.28 -4.27
CA CYS A 687 24.50 1.37 -2.80
C CYS A 687 23.13 1.60 -2.16
N ALA A 688 22.08 1.72 -2.96
CA ALA A 688 20.70 1.54 -2.54
C ALA A 688 19.87 0.99 -3.72
N LYS A 689 18.61 0.65 -3.45
CA LYS A 689 17.58 0.53 -4.49
C LYS A 689 16.71 1.78 -4.50
N LEU A 690 16.25 2.18 -5.68
CA LEU A 690 15.29 3.26 -5.84
C LEU A 690 14.01 2.90 -5.06
N SER A 691 13.79 3.63 -3.97
CA SER A 691 12.75 3.35 -2.97
C SER A 691 11.70 4.45 -3.02
N SER A 692 10.42 4.08 -2.90
CA SER A 692 9.33 5.06 -2.80
C SER A 692 9.49 5.95 -1.57
N PHE A 693 10.08 5.44 -0.49
CA PHE A 693 10.46 6.21 0.70
C PHE A 693 11.43 7.34 0.36
N THR A 694 12.54 7.02 -0.32
CA THR A 694 13.52 8.01 -0.78
C THR A 694 12.89 9.02 -1.72
N THR A 695 12.01 8.58 -2.63
CA THR A 695 11.38 9.47 -3.61
C THR A 695 10.49 10.52 -2.92
N GLN A 696 9.67 10.13 -1.93
CA GLN A 696 8.90 11.09 -1.12
C GLN A 696 9.80 12.03 -0.33
N LEU A 697 10.87 11.48 0.27
CA LEU A 697 11.78 12.25 1.08
C LEU A 697 12.49 13.33 0.26
N VAL A 698 12.88 13.02 -0.98
CA VAL A 698 13.39 14.01 -1.93
C VAL A 698 12.32 15.03 -2.30
N GLY A 699 11.12 14.60 -2.69
CA GLY A 699 10.04 15.52 -3.08
C GLY A 699 9.58 16.47 -1.96
N ALA A 700 9.50 15.98 -0.72
CA ALA A 700 9.18 16.82 0.45
C ALA A 700 10.26 17.89 0.70
N ARG A 701 11.54 17.54 0.47
CA ARG A 701 12.67 18.47 0.57
C ARG A 701 12.69 19.50 -0.56
N GLU A 702 12.27 19.13 -1.76
CA GLU A 702 12.13 20.05 -2.89
C GLU A 702 11.04 21.11 -2.58
N VAL A 703 9.90 20.72 -2.03
CA VAL A 703 8.85 21.66 -1.57
C VAL A 703 9.39 22.62 -0.50
N LEU A 704 10.03 22.10 0.56
CA LEU A 704 10.64 22.92 1.61
C LEU A 704 11.74 23.85 1.08
N TRP A 705 12.49 23.42 0.06
CA TRP A 705 13.54 24.24 -0.58
C TRP A 705 12.95 25.43 -1.33
N ASP A 706 11.86 25.21 -2.06
CA ASP A 706 11.15 26.25 -2.80
C ASP A 706 10.50 27.27 -1.85
N GLU A 707 9.86 26.80 -0.77
CA GLU A 707 9.30 27.64 0.30
C GLU A 707 10.37 28.53 0.99
N GLN A 708 11.59 28.02 1.15
CA GLN A 708 12.73 28.78 1.72
C GLN A 708 13.36 29.80 0.74
N GLY A 709 12.70 30.09 -0.40
CA GLY A 709 13.16 31.06 -1.37
C GLY A 709 14.34 30.58 -2.22
N GLY A 710 14.47 29.26 -2.41
CA GLY A 710 15.51 28.63 -3.24
C GLY A 710 15.58 29.14 -4.69
N ALA A 711 14.51 29.79 -5.17
CA ALA A 711 14.39 30.38 -6.50
C ALA A 711 14.99 31.80 -6.66
N THR A 712 15.62 32.40 -5.64
CA THR A 712 16.20 33.78 -5.70
C THR A 712 17.38 33.96 -6.68
N ARG A 713 17.67 32.99 -7.55
CA ARG A 713 18.69 33.07 -8.61
C ARG A 713 18.15 32.96 -10.05
N GLY A 714 16.83 32.90 -10.24
CA GLY A 714 16.17 32.78 -11.55
C GLY A 714 15.50 34.06 -12.08
N GLY A 715 15.66 35.20 -11.40
CA GLY A 715 15.10 36.48 -11.82
C GLY A 715 15.77 37.01 -13.09
N GLY A 716 15.24 36.64 -14.26
CA GLY A 716 15.73 37.07 -15.57
C GLY A 716 15.54 38.57 -15.79
N GLY A 717 16.55 39.35 -15.40
CA GLY A 717 16.76 40.66 -16.01
C GLY A 717 17.31 40.48 -17.41
N GLU A 718 16.52 40.82 -18.43
CA GLU A 718 17.03 41.01 -19.80
C GLU A 718 17.99 42.21 -19.79
N GLY A 719 19.28 41.93 -19.58
CA GLY A 719 20.39 42.87 -19.63
C GLY A 719 21.44 42.39 -20.66
N PRO A 720 22.02 43.28 -21.47
CA PRO A 720 22.65 42.87 -22.72
C PRO A 720 24.01 42.18 -22.53
N SER A 721 24.28 41.27 -23.47
CA SER A 721 25.55 40.60 -23.78
C SER A 721 26.80 41.44 -23.46
N GLY A 722 27.64 40.94 -22.55
CA GLY A 722 28.92 41.55 -22.18
C GLY A 722 29.86 40.58 -21.47
N ASP A 723 30.77 40.01 -22.25
CA ASP A 723 32.01 39.29 -21.89
C ASP A 723 31.96 37.97 -21.09
N GLU A 724 32.68 36.97 -21.61
CA GLU A 724 32.80 35.63 -21.01
C GLU A 724 33.92 35.58 -19.95
N GLY A 725 33.57 35.97 -18.71
CA GLY A 725 34.46 35.85 -17.56
C GLY A 725 34.37 34.49 -16.85
N GLU A 726 35.27 33.56 -17.19
CA GLU A 726 35.40 32.25 -16.51
C GLU A 726 35.85 32.45 -15.04
N GLY A 727 34.89 32.50 -14.12
CA GLY A 727 35.15 32.92 -12.74
C GLY A 727 34.03 32.62 -11.75
N ALA A 728 33.54 31.38 -11.73
CA ALA A 728 32.53 30.92 -10.78
C ALA A 728 33.07 30.95 -9.33
N ARG A 729 32.90 32.09 -8.65
CA ARG A 729 33.33 32.30 -7.26
C ARG A 729 32.54 31.41 -6.30
N ALA A 730 33.17 30.31 -5.87
CA ALA A 730 32.89 29.70 -4.58
C ALA A 730 33.35 30.67 -3.47
N GLY A 731 32.50 31.66 -3.15
CA GLY A 731 32.89 32.83 -2.35
C GLY A 731 31.86 33.35 -1.36
N GLU A 732 30.62 32.86 -1.36
CA GLU A 732 29.70 33.08 -0.25
C GLU A 732 29.75 31.88 0.70
N GLN A 733 30.58 32.00 1.73
CA GLN A 733 30.40 31.27 2.97
C GLN A 733 29.15 31.82 3.67
N GLY A 734 27.98 31.47 3.14
CA GLY A 734 26.70 31.83 3.73
C GLY A 734 26.67 31.37 5.18
N VAL A 735 26.37 32.30 6.10
CA VAL A 735 26.21 31.99 7.52
C VAL A 735 25.20 30.86 7.64
N LEU A 736 25.61 29.77 8.31
CA LEU A 736 24.80 28.57 8.41
C LEU A 736 23.61 28.86 9.32
N VAL A 737 22.42 28.99 8.72
CA VAL A 737 21.16 29.22 9.42
C VAL A 737 20.55 27.84 9.77
N PRO A 738 20.37 27.51 11.06
CA PRO A 738 19.65 26.30 11.49
C PRO A 738 18.28 26.20 10.82
N GLY A 739 17.88 25.00 10.39
CA GLY A 739 16.61 24.76 9.71
C GLY A 739 16.53 25.24 8.25
N ARG A 740 17.54 25.96 7.74
CA ARG A 740 17.65 26.22 6.29
C ARG A 740 18.31 25.03 5.61
N LEU A 741 17.68 24.47 4.58
CA LEU A 741 18.25 23.39 3.79
C LEU A 741 19.52 23.87 3.07
N TRP A 742 20.55 23.02 2.98
CA TRP A 742 21.81 23.30 2.27
C TRP A 742 21.93 22.50 0.97
N ASN A 743 21.29 21.34 0.87
CA ASN A 743 21.03 20.65 -0.39
C ASN A 743 19.68 19.91 -0.38
N THR A 744 19.16 19.57 -1.56
CA THR A 744 18.02 18.64 -1.68
C THR A 744 18.49 17.19 -1.49
N VAL A 745 19.52 16.76 -2.24
CA VAL A 745 20.05 15.37 -2.21
C VAL A 745 21.56 15.32 -2.47
N ALA A 746 22.27 14.45 -1.75
CA ALA A 746 23.60 13.97 -2.09
C ALA A 746 23.66 12.45 -2.14
N HIS A 747 24.60 11.91 -2.92
CA HIS A 747 24.72 10.47 -3.15
C HIS A 747 26.07 9.85 -2.75
N PHE A 748 26.07 8.55 -2.47
CA PHE A 748 27.26 7.70 -2.33
C PHE A 748 27.11 6.41 -3.16
N SER A 749 28.19 5.93 -3.78
CA SER A 749 28.20 4.76 -4.68
C SER A 749 29.40 3.87 -4.40
N LEU A 750 29.46 2.69 -5.03
CA LEU A 750 30.74 2.01 -5.18
C LEU A 750 31.67 2.90 -6.03
N SER A 751 32.96 2.91 -5.69
CA SER A 751 33.95 3.75 -6.38
C SER A 751 34.60 3.02 -7.56
N GLY A 752 35.04 3.77 -8.59
CA GLY A 752 35.50 3.27 -9.89
C GLY A 752 36.83 2.50 -9.92
N LYS A 753 37.00 1.53 -9.01
CA LYS A 753 37.89 0.37 -9.13
C LYS A 753 37.21 -0.95 -8.71
N GLU A 754 36.00 -0.88 -8.15
CA GLU A 754 35.20 -2.03 -7.71
C GLU A 754 33.95 -2.24 -8.60
N VAL A 755 33.83 -1.45 -9.68
CA VAL A 755 32.68 -1.41 -10.60
C VAL A 755 33.06 -1.83 -12.04
N ASP A 756 34.36 -1.84 -12.36
CA ASP A 756 34.94 -2.34 -13.63
C ASP A 756 35.32 -3.83 -13.51
#